data_AF-A0A949UNI4-F1
#
_entry.id   AF-A0A949UNI4-F1
#
_cell.length_a   1.000
_cell.length_b   1.000
_cell.length_c   1.000
_cell.angle_alpha   90.00
_cell.angle_beta   90.00
_cell.angle_gamma   90.00
#
_symmetry.space_group_name_H-M   'P 1'
#
loop_
_entity.id
_entity.type
_entity.pdbx_description
1 polymer ?
#
loop_
_entity_poly.entity_id
_entity_poly.type
_entity_poly.pdbx_seq_one_letter_code
_entity_poly.pdbx_strand_id
1 'polypeptide(L)'
;MKLAITLNGVGKTFALFLIVFFITIFSYSQNNRTTNSLPASTLTDFNVGAAVIDMGISPQTENNGLRPYGLVYELVNNLNIPVYWVIKDGKSFTDPNNKQDDTDLLVNGTTTRLGGTSTGIKELKAGPFVIPAEFIDDAYAKIEEWQFNNPGLTVYWNLEAINNAPVRGIITTFPNTVIYPVGGDINDTDETDIEIGFYNRAGIEESSGIFRKGAPEDITTCDQFYVLSHHTDPEELWDQNDVNILYDFVQGGGNVWMGCHDVSISESLTTSGKPHPSLNFLSTTGLMPYEDTGDHAPIYEFVGPVHSNTFDNDEVLYDSSTASDDIMQFIGEIHPSLNGNSEHIYLPRLTGNWRATTQIGFYDPTQIDVVNGNSNGRAAVIAYGPAYGDPTYGNILYNASHISKDNSGGDKEDWVGEGRLFGNFLIQSALETAPEISIPDFPNPPMIVCSGDQLDLLAVIDSAPTGVQTYLWESEVLSGPGTNVTFTPDNTSLATTINVPNVTDTTVYKITFTLTVTPGGCSNPVTAKYITTMTVAPPECSVHIDGCPSDIEVCYDGDGGTPVDWTPPTASYECCDDDINASFVVEFDLPESSGVCWNYSRVQRIGSNNLRLFQSGGGSEVSFTPPLQYFNNTNGTPVTMELIVPSGVFDWTLQVLDGANVINSQTITGISGSGDQTITIPNTVPNGAYKLKFLFDDNGTGINASNHIEVDRLYYNAILIDDCADGLNFVTTSTHNPGDEFPIGNTQVTYTATLTFSGNNGPGPIVETCTFNVEVIEVEAPVSSGDIAECAIDPIQTLNANDAITVNQGLSVVWYDAEINGNEIQNPILDSIGSETYWAEAVDTSNCSSVRTSVTLTLFAAPNVDAGDYGPLCDNVSPIILTGIPTNSNGTWNGTGVSDNGDGTASFDPTGLSGTITVTYSYSDNNNCSSSDTADIEINTSPTIDVQASNETVECDGSGNQQDLTDWLASSGGATASSSCGGITWSYSPDPAVISDLCGATGSVTVTFTATDSCGCISSDTTTATFTIEDTAPPTASDPDPITVECISDIPDPDINVVLDANDECGSTSVTHIGDVSDNDLCEPTITRTYRITDSCDLSTDVTQLIIVDLTIGP
;
A
#
# COMPACT_ATOMS: atom_id res chain seq x y z
N MET A 1 18.15 -31.01 26.55
CA MET A 1 19.43 -30.83 27.27
C MET A 1 20.55 -31.38 26.36
N LYS A 2 21.60 -30.60 26.08
CA LYS A 2 22.69 -30.95 25.13
C LYS A 2 23.48 -32.18 25.58
N LEU A 3 23.73 -33.13 24.69
CA LEU A 3 25.00 -33.86 24.63
C LEU A 3 25.27 -34.36 23.20
N ALA A 4 26.38 -33.89 22.63
CA ALA A 4 26.92 -34.32 21.34
C ALA A 4 28.19 -35.13 21.58
N ILE A 5 28.31 -36.32 20.98
CA ILE A 5 29.60 -36.97 20.65
C ILE A 5 29.44 -37.73 19.32
N THR A 6 30.31 -37.36 18.38
CA THR A 6 30.58 -37.89 17.04
C THR A 6 31.49 -39.13 17.08
N LEU A 7 31.34 -40.09 16.15
CA LEU A 7 32.41 -40.64 15.27
C LEU A 7 31.97 -41.85 14.41
N ASN A 8 31.94 -41.60 13.10
CA ASN A 8 32.45 -42.36 11.93
C ASN A 8 32.24 -43.88 11.77
N GLY A 9 31.63 -44.22 10.64
CA GLY A 9 31.38 -45.59 10.17
C GLY A 9 32.53 -46.27 9.42
N VAL A 10 32.31 -47.56 9.17
CA VAL A 10 32.80 -48.34 8.04
C VAL A 10 31.58 -49.10 7.50
N GLY A 11 31.30 -48.91 6.22
CA GLY A 11 30.10 -49.40 5.56
C GLY A 11 30.15 -50.84 5.07
N LYS A 12 28.96 -51.29 4.67
CA LYS A 12 28.67 -52.30 3.64
C LYS A 12 29.01 -53.77 3.94
N THR A 13 28.85 -54.18 5.19
CA THR A 13 28.41 -55.56 5.51
C THR A 13 27.37 -55.63 6.64
N PHE A 14 26.79 -54.48 7.02
CA PHE A 14 25.84 -54.35 8.13
C PHE A 14 24.45 -53.82 7.73
N ALA A 15 24.17 -53.75 6.42
CA ALA A 15 22.85 -53.37 5.89
C ALA A 15 21.74 -54.40 6.17
N LEU A 16 22.07 -55.53 6.81
CA LEU A 16 21.09 -56.49 7.32
C LEU A 16 20.89 -56.40 8.85
N PHE A 17 21.64 -55.54 9.57
CA PHE A 17 21.65 -55.50 11.04
C PHE A 17 21.37 -54.12 11.65
N LEU A 18 21.39 -53.03 10.87
CA LEU A 18 21.08 -51.67 11.37
C LEU A 18 19.66 -51.18 11.07
N ILE A 19 18.86 -51.95 10.34
CA ILE A 19 17.40 -51.73 10.19
C ILE A 19 16.68 -51.96 11.53
N VAL A 20 17.30 -52.61 12.51
CA VAL A 20 16.66 -52.94 13.79
C VAL A 20 16.69 -51.78 14.81
N PHE A 21 17.46 -50.70 14.60
CA PHE A 21 17.67 -49.66 15.64
C PHE A 21 17.00 -48.29 15.38
N PHE A 22 16.43 -48.06 14.19
CA PHE A 22 15.57 -46.89 13.91
C PHE A 22 14.06 -47.21 13.92
N ILE A 23 13.70 -48.46 14.24
CA ILE A 23 12.31 -48.96 14.35
C ILE A 23 11.51 -48.30 15.49
N THR A 24 12.12 -47.53 16.40
CA THR A 24 11.40 -47.03 17.58
C THR A 24 10.73 -45.65 17.45
N ILE A 25 10.67 -45.02 16.27
CA ILE A 25 10.00 -43.70 16.12
C ILE A 25 8.82 -43.71 15.13
N PHE A 26 8.65 -44.74 14.29
CA PHE A 26 7.47 -44.86 13.42
C PHE A 26 6.87 -46.27 13.34
N SER A 27 7.31 -47.21 14.18
CA SER A 27 6.57 -48.46 14.37
C SER A 27 5.51 -48.24 15.45
N TYR A 28 4.25 -48.36 15.05
CA TYR A 28 3.12 -48.51 15.95
C TYR A 28 3.29 -49.83 16.71
N SER A 29 4.01 -49.79 17.84
CA SER A 29 4.22 -50.94 18.72
C SER A 29 3.23 -50.85 19.87
N GLN A 30 2.06 -51.48 19.73
CA GLN A 30 1.03 -51.55 20.78
C GLN A 30 1.36 -52.59 21.87
N ASN A 31 2.38 -53.43 21.67
CA ASN A 31 2.66 -54.56 22.56
C ASN A 31 3.95 -54.47 23.37
N ASN A 32 4.25 -53.31 23.98
CA ASN A 32 5.23 -53.28 25.08
C ASN A 32 4.57 -53.63 26.43
N ARG A 33 4.05 -54.85 26.52
CA ARG A 33 3.51 -55.54 27.71
C ARG A 33 4.61 -55.82 28.77
N THR A 34 5.57 -54.92 28.98
CA THR A 34 6.76 -55.17 29.82
C THR A 34 6.76 -54.45 31.18
N THR A 35 5.80 -53.55 31.44
CA THR A 35 5.66 -52.85 32.73
C THR A 35 4.19 -52.60 33.08
N ASN A 36 3.87 -52.45 34.38
CA ASN A 36 2.56 -52.12 34.97
C ASN A 36 1.97 -50.76 34.53
N SER A 37 2.22 -50.33 33.30
CA SER A 37 1.84 -49.04 32.76
C SER A 37 1.13 -49.26 31.44
N LEU A 38 -0.09 -48.72 31.33
CA LEU A 38 -0.86 -48.64 30.09
C LEU A 38 0.04 -48.18 28.92
N PRO A 39 -0.19 -48.66 27.69
CA PRO A 39 0.55 -48.15 26.54
C PRO A 39 0.35 -46.64 26.44
N ALA A 40 1.44 -45.88 26.44
CA ALA A 40 1.37 -44.42 26.35
C ALA A 40 0.73 -44.00 25.04
N SER A 41 -0.09 -42.95 25.09
CA SER A 41 -0.67 -42.33 23.90
C SER A 41 0.43 -41.86 22.93
N THR A 42 0.18 -42.02 21.64
CA THR A 42 1.03 -41.48 20.58
C THR A 42 0.52 -40.10 20.20
N LEU A 43 1.41 -39.12 20.10
CA LEU A 43 1.06 -37.78 19.65
C LEU A 43 0.92 -37.78 18.13
N THR A 44 -0.30 -37.56 17.64
CA THR A 44 -0.63 -37.61 16.22
C THR A 44 -1.23 -36.28 15.77
N ASP A 45 -0.78 -35.78 14.61
CA ASP A 45 -1.32 -34.59 13.98
C ASP A 45 -2.46 -34.97 13.03
N PHE A 46 -3.53 -34.16 13.00
CA PHE A 46 -4.65 -34.31 12.06
C PHE A 46 -4.81 -33.04 11.24
N ASN A 47 -4.96 -33.22 9.93
CA ASN A 47 -5.19 -32.12 8.98
C ASN A 47 -6.53 -31.41 9.25
N VAL A 48 -6.60 -30.15 8.80
CA VAL A 48 -7.85 -29.39 8.79
C VAL A 48 -8.93 -30.15 8.02
N GLY A 49 -10.17 -30.09 8.50
CA GLY A 49 -11.31 -30.76 7.88
C GLY A 49 -11.72 -32.07 8.56
N ALA A 50 -10.94 -32.57 9.53
CA ALA A 50 -11.29 -33.76 10.31
C ALA A 50 -12.63 -33.59 11.04
N ALA A 51 -13.17 -34.70 11.53
CA ALA A 51 -14.36 -34.73 12.38
C ALA A 51 -14.09 -35.50 13.68
N VAL A 52 -14.90 -35.24 14.71
CA VAL A 52 -14.76 -35.91 16.00
C VAL A 52 -16.13 -36.23 16.60
N ILE A 53 -16.29 -37.47 17.05
CA ILE A 53 -17.48 -37.95 17.76
C ILE A 53 -17.31 -37.60 19.25
N ASP A 54 -18.21 -36.79 19.77
CA ASP A 54 -18.17 -36.31 21.15
C ASP A 54 -18.79 -37.34 22.10
N MET A 55 -17.93 -37.95 22.92
CA MET A 55 -18.30 -38.93 23.94
C MET A 55 -18.62 -38.28 25.30
N GLY A 56 -18.28 -37.00 25.49
CA GLY A 56 -18.22 -36.34 26.80
C GLY A 56 -19.47 -35.57 27.21
N ILE A 57 -20.60 -35.77 26.53
CA ILE A 57 -21.80 -34.94 26.71
C ILE A 57 -22.56 -35.29 27.99
N SER A 58 -22.84 -34.29 28.82
CA SER A 58 -23.69 -34.41 30.02
C SER A 58 -25.03 -33.69 29.82
N PRO A 59 -26.17 -34.27 30.22
CA PRO A 59 -26.32 -35.61 30.79
C PRO A 59 -26.04 -36.73 29.78
N GLN A 60 -25.58 -37.88 30.26
CA GLN A 60 -25.36 -39.06 29.41
C GLN A 60 -26.71 -39.69 29.03
N THR A 61 -26.82 -40.09 27.77
CA THR A 61 -28.00 -40.71 27.17
C THR A 61 -27.53 -41.84 26.26
N GLU A 62 -28.44 -42.75 25.92
CA GLU A 62 -28.16 -43.81 24.94
C GLU A 62 -27.55 -43.25 23.63
N ASN A 63 -28.07 -42.13 23.12
CA ASN A 63 -27.67 -41.57 21.83
C ASN A 63 -26.29 -40.87 21.85
N ASN A 64 -25.89 -40.25 22.96
CA ASN A 64 -24.58 -39.59 23.06
C ASN A 64 -23.52 -40.45 23.78
N GLY A 65 -23.93 -41.51 24.48
CA GLY A 65 -23.03 -42.37 25.26
C GLY A 65 -22.81 -43.77 24.67
N LEU A 66 -23.82 -44.37 24.01
CA LEU A 66 -23.73 -45.75 23.49
C LEU A 66 -23.78 -45.84 21.95
N ARG A 67 -24.64 -45.06 21.28
CA ARG A 67 -24.69 -45.01 19.80
C ARG A 67 -23.36 -44.65 19.12
N PRO A 68 -22.44 -43.87 19.71
CA PRO A 68 -21.11 -43.69 19.16
C PRO A 68 -20.36 -44.99 18.88
N TYR A 69 -20.46 -46.02 19.74
CA TYR A 69 -19.80 -47.31 19.50
C TYR A 69 -20.33 -48.01 18.24
N GLY A 70 -21.65 -47.92 18.00
CA GLY A 70 -22.25 -48.44 16.78
C GLY A 70 -21.84 -47.66 15.52
N LEU A 71 -21.71 -46.33 15.62
CA LEU A 71 -21.16 -45.53 14.52
C LEU A 71 -19.70 -45.91 14.23
N VAL A 72 -18.87 -46.07 15.27
CA VAL A 72 -17.48 -46.55 15.12
C VAL A 72 -17.45 -47.91 14.44
N TYR A 73 -18.30 -48.86 14.87
CA TYR A 73 -18.45 -50.16 14.23
C TYR A 73 -18.79 -50.03 12.73
N GLU A 74 -19.78 -49.21 12.38
CA GLU A 74 -20.20 -48.99 10.99
C GLU A 74 -19.06 -48.39 10.14
N LEU A 75 -18.35 -47.39 10.65
CA LEU A 75 -17.22 -46.75 9.94
C LEU A 75 -16.10 -47.77 9.69
N VAL A 76 -15.75 -48.55 10.71
CA VAL A 76 -14.62 -49.48 10.67
C VAL A 76 -14.93 -50.73 9.84
N ASN A 77 -16.03 -51.40 10.15
CA ASN A 77 -16.34 -52.70 9.55
C ASN A 77 -17.02 -52.59 8.18
N ASN A 78 -17.89 -51.58 7.97
CA ASN A 78 -18.69 -51.48 6.75
C ASN A 78 -18.12 -50.49 5.73
N LEU A 79 -17.37 -49.47 6.16
CA LEU A 79 -16.79 -48.45 5.25
C LEU A 79 -15.26 -48.51 5.14
N ASN A 80 -14.58 -49.34 5.93
CA ASN A 80 -13.11 -49.39 5.99
C ASN A 80 -12.51 -48.02 6.31
N ILE A 81 -13.03 -47.33 7.33
CA ILE A 81 -12.54 -46.02 7.78
C ILE A 81 -11.89 -46.20 9.15
N PRO A 82 -10.59 -45.90 9.30
CA PRO A 82 -9.92 -46.00 10.59
C PRO A 82 -10.43 -44.91 11.54
N VAL A 83 -10.67 -45.30 12.80
CA VAL A 83 -11.14 -44.37 13.84
C VAL A 83 -10.11 -44.26 14.95
N TYR A 84 -9.71 -43.05 15.29
CA TYR A 84 -8.65 -42.77 16.25
C TYR A 84 -9.26 -42.52 17.64
N TRP A 85 -8.95 -43.36 18.61
CA TRP A 85 -9.43 -43.20 19.98
C TRP A 85 -8.45 -42.34 20.79
N VAL A 86 -8.92 -41.22 21.32
CA VAL A 86 -8.05 -40.19 21.94
C VAL A 86 -8.26 -40.18 23.45
N ILE A 87 -7.20 -40.46 24.22
CA ILE A 87 -7.20 -40.41 25.68
C ILE A 87 -5.92 -39.73 26.14
N LYS A 88 -6.07 -38.69 26.96
CA LYS A 88 -4.91 -37.97 27.49
C LYS A 88 -4.25 -38.74 28.64
N ASP A 89 -2.96 -39.05 28.47
CA ASP A 89 -2.17 -39.69 29.52
C ASP A 89 -2.07 -38.84 30.79
N GLY A 90 -2.12 -39.50 31.95
CA GLY A 90 -1.94 -38.86 33.26
C GLY A 90 -3.06 -37.90 33.65
N LYS A 91 -4.22 -37.95 32.99
CA LYS A 91 -5.41 -37.20 33.41
C LYS A 91 -5.95 -37.72 34.75
N SER A 92 -6.70 -36.88 35.45
CA SER A 92 -7.28 -37.17 36.78
C SER A 92 -8.74 -36.74 36.84
N PHE A 93 -9.54 -37.33 37.73
CA PHE A 93 -10.87 -36.80 38.02
C PHE A 93 -10.77 -35.40 38.68
N THR A 94 -11.34 -34.39 38.03
CA THR A 94 -11.20 -32.96 38.38
C THR A 94 -11.98 -32.54 39.63
N ASP A 95 -13.04 -33.27 39.97
CA ASP A 95 -13.75 -33.19 41.25
C ASP A 95 -13.93 -34.61 41.81
N PRO A 96 -13.26 -35.00 42.91
CA PRO A 96 -13.39 -36.34 43.49
C PRO A 96 -14.79 -36.67 44.03
N ASN A 97 -15.61 -35.65 44.34
CA ASN A 97 -16.93 -35.84 44.95
C ASN A 97 -18.05 -35.96 43.90
N ASN A 98 -17.80 -35.57 42.65
CA ASN A 98 -18.75 -35.66 41.53
C ASN A 98 -18.11 -36.34 40.29
N LYS A 99 -16.89 -36.86 40.47
CA LYS A 99 -16.08 -37.71 39.57
C LYS A 99 -16.07 -37.21 38.13
N GLN A 100 -15.86 -35.90 37.95
CA GLN A 100 -15.85 -35.24 36.65
C GLN A 100 -14.53 -35.50 35.91
N ASP A 101 -14.61 -36.11 34.72
CA ASP A 101 -13.45 -36.38 33.86
C ASP A 101 -12.76 -35.10 33.35
N ASP A 102 -11.45 -35.17 33.15
CA ASP A 102 -10.63 -34.09 32.57
C ASP A 102 -10.68 -34.15 31.03
N THR A 103 -10.25 -33.06 30.38
CA THR A 103 -10.26 -32.93 28.92
C THR A 103 -9.20 -33.82 28.26
N ASP A 104 -9.63 -34.62 27.30
CA ASP A 104 -8.78 -35.44 26.42
C ASP A 104 -8.27 -34.65 25.21
N LEU A 105 -9.16 -33.86 24.61
CA LEU A 105 -8.87 -33.16 23.36
C LEU A 105 -9.55 -31.78 23.31
N LEU A 106 -8.81 -30.78 22.85
CA LEU A 106 -9.36 -29.48 22.50
C LEU A 106 -9.57 -29.41 21.00
N VAL A 107 -10.78 -29.08 20.57
CA VAL A 107 -11.09 -28.94 19.15
C VAL A 107 -11.83 -27.64 18.87
N ASN A 108 -11.71 -27.13 17.66
CA ASN A 108 -12.49 -26.00 17.16
C ASN A 108 -12.93 -26.33 15.74
N GLY A 109 -14.20 -26.12 15.42
CA GLY A 109 -14.77 -26.46 14.11
C GLY A 109 -16.20 -25.99 13.99
N THR A 110 -17.06 -26.80 13.36
CA THR A 110 -18.47 -26.51 13.13
C THR A 110 -19.39 -27.63 13.62
N THR A 111 -20.64 -27.30 13.93
CA THR A 111 -21.64 -28.28 14.36
C THR A 111 -22.24 -29.11 13.21
N THR A 112 -21.99 -28.72 11.96
CA THR A 112 -22.46 -29.41 10.74
C THR A 112 -21.36 -29.42 9.68
N ARG A 113 -21.37 -30.39 8.76
CA ARG A 113 -20.37 -30.50 7.67
C ARG A 113 -20.41 -29.32 6.70
N LEU A 114 -21.59 -28.85 6.29
CA LEU A 114 -21.69 -27.74 5.32
C LEU A 114 -21.32 -26.36 5.91
N GLY A 115 -20.98 -26.30 7.21
CA GLY A 115 -20.55 -25.08 7.88
C GLY A 115 -21.70 -24.11 8.15
N GLY A 116 -21.50 -23.23 9.14
CA GLY A 116 -22.42 -22.12 9.43
C GLY A 116 -22.49 -21.69 10.89
N THR A 117 -22.18 -22.60 11.83
CA THR A 117 -22.10 -22.27 13.26
C THR A 117 -20.79 -22.83 13.81
N SER A 118 -19.90 -21.93 14.23
CA SER A 118 -18.67 -22.32 14.93
C SER A 118 -19.03 -22.96 16.27
N THR A 119 -18.30 -24.00 16.65
CA THR A 119 -18.40 -24.62 17.96
C THR A 119 -17.79 -23.74 19.06
N GLY A 120 -16.91 -22.80 18.69
CA GLY A 120 -15.84 -22.31 19.57
C GLY A 120 -14.90 -23.45 19.97
N ILE A 121 -13.95 -23.16 20.87
CA ILE A 121 -13.12 -24.22 21.47
C ILE A 121 -14.01 -25.12 22.31
N LYS A 122 -13.98 -26.42 22.01
CA LYS A 122 -14.66 -27.49 22.75
C LYS A 122 -13.64 -28.34 23.48
N GLU A 123 -13.94 -28.58 24.75
CA GLU A 123 -13.26 -29.53 25.61
C GLU A 123 -13.97 -30.87 25.50
N LEU A 124 -13.35 -31.82 24.80
CA LEU A 124 -13.85 -33.18 24.68
C LEU A 124 -13.28 -34.06 25.78
N LYS A 125 -14.13 -34.91 26.34
CA LYS A 125 -13.87 -35.73 27.52
C LYS A 125 -14.30 -37.17 27.27
N ALA A 126 -13.90 -38.07 28.16
CA ALA A 126 -14.27 -39.47 28.17
C ALA A 126 -14.00 -40.17 26.83
N GLY A 127 -12.81 -39.97 26.27
CA GLY A 127 -12.31 -40.77 25.15
C GLY A 127 -13.01 -40.50 23.80
N PRO A 128 -12.96 -39.28 23.24
CA PRO A 128 -13.54 -38.98 21.93
C PRO A 128 -12.91 -39.77 20.78
N PHE A 129 -13.66 -39.91 19.69
CA PHE A 129 -13.20 -40.61 18.47
C PHE A 129 -12.97 -39.63 17.32
N VAL A 130 -11.74 -39.55 16.81
CA VAL A 130 -11.37 -38.68 15.69
C VAL A 130 -11.43 -39.47 14.38
N ILE A 131 -12.04 -38.84 13.38
CA ILE A 131 -12.13 -39.32 12.00
C ILE A 131 -11.26 -38.37 11.16
N PRO A 132 -10.18 -38.87 10.52
CA PRO A 132 -9.28 -38.02 9.74
C PRO A 132 -9.98 -37.33 8.56
N ALA A 133 -9.48 -36.15 8.19
CA ALA A 133 -10.07 -35.28 7.17
C ALA A 133 -10.25 -35.98 5.81
N GLU A 134 -9.26 -36.80 5.45
CA GLU A 134 -9.19 -37.52 4.20
C GLU A 134 -10.29 -38.57 4.01
N PHE A 135 -10.93 -39.05 5.09
CA PHE A 135 -12.02 -40.01 5.03
C PHE A 135 -13.41 -39.37 5.20
N ILE A 136 -13.49 -38.05 5.36
CA ILE A 136 -14.76 -37.36 5.68
C ILE A 136 -15.76 -37.46 4.54
N ASP A 137 -15.30 -37.44 3.29
CA ASP A 137 -16.19 -37.53 2.13
C ASP A 137 -16.89 -38.90 2.05
N ASP A 138 -16.15 -39.97 2.34
CA ASP A 138 -16.68 -41.34 2.44
C ASP A 138 -17.58 -41.53 3.68
N ALA A 139 -17.14 -41.01 4.82
CA ALA A 139 -17.83 -41.19 6.10
C ALA A 139 -19.15 -40.39 6.17
N TYR A 140 -19.20 -39.26 5.48
CA TYR A 140 -20.22 -38.23 5.69
C TYR A 140 -21.65 -38.75 5.65
N ALA A 141 -22.02 -39.41 4.55
CA ALA A 141 -23.41 -39.80 4.32
C ALA A 141 -23.89 -40.74 5.45
N LYS A 142 -22.98 -41.56 5.95
CA LYS A 142 -23.26 -42.49 7.03
C LYS A 142 -23.33 -41.78 8.38
N ILE A 143 -22.39 -40.88 8.69
CA ILE A 143 -22.44 -40.12 9.93
C ILE A 143 -23.74 -39.30 10.00
N GLU A 144 -24.13 -38.62 8.92
CA GLU A 144 -25.40 -37.86 8.90
C GLU A 144 -26.63 -38.76 9.09
N GLU A 145 -26.66 -39.94 8.45
CA GLU A 145 -27.71 -40.94 8.66
C GLU A 145 -27.81 -41.31 10.15
N TRP A 146 -26.67 -41.59 10.79
CA TRP A 146 -26.62 -41.94 12.21
C TRP A 146 -27.04 -40.77 13.11
N GLN A 147 -26.61 -39.54 12.85
CA GLN A 147 -27.02 -38.37 13.62
C GLN A 147 -28.52 -38.08 13.46
N PHE A 148 -29.08 -38.29 12.26
CA PHE A 148 -30.51 -38.13 11.99
C PHE A 148 -31.35 -39.17 12.74
N ASN A 149 -30.93 -40.44 12.70
CA ASN A 149 -31.65 -41.53 13.35
C ASN A 149 -31.47 -41.54 14.87
N ASN A 150 -30.41 -40.92 15.40
CA ASN A 150 -30.08 -40.91 16.83
C ASN A 150 -29.89 -39.47 17.36
N PRO A 151 -30.98 -38.70 17.56
CA PRO A 151 -30.89 -37.33 18.06
C PRO A 151 -30.13 -37.27 19.40
N GLY A 152 -29.02 -36.53 19.44
CA GLY A 152 -28.10 -36.45 20.58
C GLY A 152 -26.70 -36.98 20.27
N LEU A 153 -26.55 -37.85 19.27
CA LEU A 153 -25.25 -38.23 18.72
C LEU A 153 -24.59 -36.99 18.08
N THR A 154 -23.51 -36.52 18.69
CA THR A 154 -22.88 -35.26 18.31
C THR A 154 -21.53 -35.53 17.65
N VAL A 155 -21.39 -35.00 16.44
CA VAL A 155 -20.13 -34.99 15.70
C VAL A 155 -19.82 -33.52 15.39
N TYR A 156 -18.61 -33.09 15.75
CA TYR A 156 -18.09 -31.80 15.31
C TYR A 156 -17.30 -32.01 14.01
N TRP A 157 -17.50 -31.09 13.08
CA TRP A 157 -17.05 -31.16 11.69
C TRP A 157 -16.06 -30.04 11.40
N ASN A 158 -15.38 -30.13 10.25
CA ASN A 158 -14.49 -29.08 9.74
C ASN A 158 -13.52 -28.59 10.82
N LEU A 159 -12.93 -29.54 11.56
CA LEU A 159 -12.04 -29.19 12.65
C LEU A 159 -10.84 -28.43 12.08
N GLU A 160 -10.39 -27.41 12.80
CA GLU A 160 -9.05 -26.84 12.61
C GLU A 160 -8.00 -27.94 12.79
N ALA A 161 -6.82 -27.76 12.20
CA ALA A 161 -5.75 -28.74 12.31
C ALA A 161 -5.44 -29.03 13.80
N ILE A 162 -5.46 -30.30 14.16
CA ILE A 162 -5.19 -30.76 15.53
C ILE A 162 -3.72 -31.15 15.58
N ASN A 163 -2.96 -30.50 16.46
CA ASN A 163 -1.54 -30.83 16.65
C ASN A 163 -1.37 -31.65 17.93
N ASN A 164 -0.60 -32.74 17.87
CA ASN A 164 -0.23 -33.61 18.98
C ASN A 164 -1.44 -34.17 19.75
N ALA A 165 -2.46 -34.67 19.04
CA ALA A 165 -3.56 -35.39 19.68
C ALA A 165 -3.04 -36.66 20.38
N PRO A 166 -3.38 -36.92 21.65
CA PRO A 166 -2.94 -38.12 22.37
C PRO A 166 -3.78 -39.34 21.96
N VAL A 167 -3.40 -39.98 20.84
CA VAL A 167 -4.08 -41.16 20.31
C VAL A 167 -3.69 -42.39 21.12
N ARG A 168 -4.66 -43.04 21.77
CA ARG A 168 -4.46 -44.31 22.47
C ARG A 168 -4.34 -45.48 21.49
N GLY A 169 -5.11 -45.46 20.41
CA GLY A 169 -5.01 -46.46 19.36
C GLY A 169 -5.92 -46.16 18.18
N ILE A 170 -5.67 -46.89 17.09
CA ILE A 170 -6.43 -46.81 15.85
C ILE A 170 -7.32 -48.05 15.77
N ILE A 171 -8.63 -47.83 15.80
CA ILE A 171 -9.64 -48.87 15.70
C ILE A 171 -9.85 -49.19 14.22
N THR A 172 -9.46 -50.41 13.83
CA THR A 172 -9.59 -50.91 12.45
C THR A 172 -10.36 -52.23 12.37
N THR A 173 -10.75 -52.80 13.52
CA THR A 173 -11.56 -54.00 13.66
C THR A 173 -12.20 -54.05 15.05
N PHE A 174 -13.13 -54.98 15.26
CA PHE A 174 -13.70 -55.33 16.55
C PHE A 174 -13.33 -56.80 16.89
N PRO A 175 -13.17 -57.15 18.18
CA PRO A 175 -12.82 -58.51 18.55
C PRO A 175 -14.00 -59.45 18.34
N ASN A 176 -13.71 -60.67 17.85
CA ASN A 176 -14.71 -61.73 17.80
C ASN A 176 -15.15 -62.05 19.24
N THR A 177 -16.42 -61.77 19.53
CA THR A 177 -16.97 -61.87 20.89
C THR A 177 -17.87 -63.09 21.04
N VAL A 178 -17.64 -63.86 22.10
CA VAL A 178 -18.55 -64.93 22.52
C VAL A 178 -19.26 -64.49 23.79
N ILE A 179 -20.58 -64.60 23.81
CA ILE A 179 -21.42 -64.28 24.96
C ILE A 179 -21.99 -65.57 25.50
N TYR A 180 -21.84 -65.82 26.80
CA TYR A 180 -22.45 -67.00 27.41
C TYR A 180 -23.99 -66.88 27.33
N PRO A 181 -24.69 -67.88 26.77
CA PRO A 181 -26.15 -67.83 26.62
C PRO A 181 -26.86 -67.99 27.97
N VAL A 182 -28.09 -67.49 28.07
CA VAL A 182 -28.91 -67.63 29.28
C VAL A 182 -29.06 -69.12 29.63
N GLY A 183 -28.58 -69.52 30.82
CA GLY A 183 -28.66 -70.90 31.30
C GLY A 183 -27.83 -71.93 30.51
N GLY A 184 -26.89 -71.49 29.66
CA GLY A 184 -25.98 -72.37 28.93
C GLY A 184 -26.53 -73.01 27.64
N ASP A 185 -27.78 -72.72 27.22
CA ASP A 185 -28.33 -73.23 25.96
C ASP A 185 -28.02 -72.29 24.78
N ILE A 186 -27.08 -72.69 23.92
CA ILE A 186 -26.72 -71.92 22.71
C ILE A 186 -27.89 -71.73 21.72
N ASN A 187 -28.95 -72.55 21.81
CA ASN A 187 -30.13 -72.41 20.96
C ASN A 187 -31.18 -71.48 21.57
N ASP A 188 -30.92 -70.89 22.74
CA ASP A 188 -31.82 -69.94 23.35
C ASP A 188 -31.92 -68.66 22.50
N THR A 189 -33.15 -68.31 22.17
CA THR A 189 -33.48 -67.10 21.42
C THR A 189 -33.59 -65.87 22.31
N ASP A 190 -33.62 -66.04 23.63
CA ASP A 190 -33.67 -64.93 24.57
C ASP A 190 -32.36 -64.13 24.52
N GLU A 191 -32.49 -62.81 24.40
CA GLU A 191 -31.34 -61.89 24.41
C GLU A 191 -30.69 -61.91 25.80
N THR A 192 -29.36 -61.99 25.82
CA THR A 192 -28.57 -61.87 27.05
C THR A 192 -28.57 -60.44 27.58
N ASP A 193 -28.20 -60.27 28.84
CA ASP A 193 -28.08 -58.96 29.47
C ASP A 193 -27.16 -58.00 28.72
N ILE A 194 -26.03 -58.50 28.19
CA ILE A 194 -25.07 -57.68 27.43
C ILE A 194 -25.60 -57.28 26.05
N GLU A 195 -26.38 -58.16 25.40
CA GLU A 195 -27.07 -57.80 24.16
C GLU A 195 -28.02 -56.62 24.38
N ILE A 196 -28.86 -56.70 25.42
CA ILE A 196 -29.86 -55.68 25.73
C ILE A 196 -29.21 -54.41 26.31
N GLY A 197 -28.22 -54.58 27.18
CA GLY A 197 -27.59 -53.53 27.97
C GLY A 197 -26.58 -52.70 27.18
N PHE A 198 -25.93 -53.30 26.17
CA PHE A 198 -24.92 -52.63 25.34
C PHE A 198 -25.18 -52.75 23.85
N TYR A 199 -25.10 -53.95 23.24
CA TYR A 199 -25.05 -54.10 21.77
C TYR A 199 -26.27 -53.49 21.06
N ASN A 200 -27.48 -53.82 21.51
CA ASN A 200 -28.73 -53.30 20.95
C ASN A 200 -28.85 -51.77 21.11
N ARG A 201 -28.38 -51.24 22.24
CA ARG A 201 -28.38 -49.81 22.56
C ARG A 201 -27.30 -49.04 21.80
N ALA A 202 -26.18 -49.69 21.48
CA ALA A 202 -25.16 -49.15 20.58
C ALA A 202 -25.64 -49.18 19.11
N GLY A 203 -26.60 -50.05 18.77
CA GLY A 203 -27.07 -50.25 17.39
C GLY A 203 -26.27 -51.28 16.62
N ILE A 204 -25.67 -52.24 17.34
CA ILE A 204 -24.93 -53.35 16.79
C ILE A 204 -25.80 -54.60 16.95
N GLU A 205 -26.36 -55.08 15.84
CA GLU A 205 -27.23 -56.25 15.85
C GLU A 205 -26.43 -57.56 15.80
N GLU A 206 -27.00 -58.67 16.26
CA GLU A 206 -26.39 -60.02 16.14
C GLU A 206 -26.06 -60.37 14.68
N SER A 207 -26.85 -59.86 13.73
CA SER A 207 -26.65 -60.02 12.29
C SER A 207 -25.32 -59.45 11.77
N SER A 208 -24.66 -58.59 12.57
CA SER A 208 -23.31 -58.07 12.31
C SER A 208 -22.24 -59.17 12.28
N GLY A 209 -22.47 -60.29 12.99
CA GLY A 209 -21.52 -61.38 13.12
C GLY A 209 -20.31 -61.10 14.01
N ILE A 210 -20.22 -59.94 14.68
CA ILE A 210 -19.09 -59.63 15.58
C ILE A 210 -19.20 -60.29 16.95
N PHE A 211 -20.42 -60.62 17.35
CA PHE A 211 -20.69 -61.39 18.55
C PHE A 211 -21.58 -62.58 18.23
N ARG A 212 -21.47 -63.62 19.05
CA ARG A 212 -22.32 -64.82 18.99
C ARG A 212 -22.50 -65.39 20.39
N LYS A 213 -23.54 -66.20 20.57
CA LYS A 213 -23.70 -67.00 21.78
C LYS A 213 -22.80 -68.23 21.76
N GLY A 214 -22.30 -68.66 22.93
CA GLY A 214 -21.50 -69.88 23.05
C GLY A 214 -21.10 -70.23 24.48
N ALA A 215 -21.12 -71.54 24.79
CA ALA A 215 -20.56 -72.09 26.02
C ALA A 215 -19.03 -72.22 25.91
N PRO A 216 -18.29 -72.54 26.99
CA PRO A 216 -16.83 -72.70 26.93
C PRO A 216 -16.37 -73.66 25.84
N GLU A 217 -17.07 -74.78 25.63
CA GLU A 217 -16.76 -75.74 24.56
C GLU A 217 -16.91 -75.20 23.12
N ASP A 218 -17.64 -74.10 22.94
CA ASP A 218 -17.79 -73.41 21.66
C ASP A 218 -16.72 -72.35 21.43
N ILE A 219 -15.84 -72.08 22.42
CA ILE A 219 -14.71 -71.18 22.27
C ILE A 219 -13.69 -71.82 21.33
N THR A 220 -13.31 -71.05 20.31
CA THR A 220 -12.36 -71.42 19.28
C THR A 220 -11.13 -70.53 19.36
N THR A 221 -10.09 -70.88 18.61
CA THR A 221 -8.87 -70.05 18.49
C THR A 221 -9.09 -68.71 17.77
N CYS A 222 -10.31 -68.42 17.30
CA CYS A 222 -10.67 -67.15 16.67
C CYS A 222 -11.35 -66.17 17.58
N ASP A 223 -11.87 -66.64 18.70
CA ASP A 223 -12.55 -65.77 19.64
C ASP A 223 -11.48 -65.00 20.41
N GLN A 224 -11.75 -63.72 20.66
CA GLN A 224 -10.79 -62.79 21.28
C GLN A 224 -11.34 -62.21 22.58
N PHE A 225 -12.66 -62.24 22.73
CA PHE A 225 -13.37 -61.67 23.87
C PHE A 225 -14.48 -62.61 24.33
N TYR A 226 -14.55 -62.89 25.64
CA TYR A 226 -15.56 -63.74 26.23
C TYR A 226 -16.32 -63.03 27.35
N VAL A 227 -17.63 -63.22 27.38
CA VAL A 227 -18.54 -62.52 28.30
C VAL A 227 -19.28 -63.52 29.16
N LEU A 228 -19.06 -63.42 30.47
CA LEU A 228 -19.75 -64.17 31.51
C LEU A 228 -20.69 -63.21 32.27
N SER A 229 -21.99 -63.34 32.03
CA SER A 229 -23.04 -62.62 32.76
C SER A 229 -23.65 -63.56 33.81
N HIS A 230 -24.31 -63.01 34.84
CA HIS A 230 -24.88 -63.73 36.01
C HIS A 230 -25.80 -64.94 35.72
N HIS A 231 -26.11 -65.23 34.46
CA HIS A 231 -26.75 -66.44 33.99
C HIS A 231 -25.77 -67.57 33.62
N THR A 232 -24.48 -67.41 33.94
CA THR A 232 -23.45 -68.43 33.69
C THR A 232 -23.53 -69.55 34.70
N ASP A 233 -23.71 -69.22 35.98
CA ASP A 233 -23.75 -70.15 37.12
C ASP A 233 -22.76 -71.32 36.95
N PRO A 234 -21.44 -71.04 36.79
CA PRO A 234 -20.45 -72.05 36.43
C PRO A 234 -20.33 -73.16 37.49
N GLU A 235 -20.70 -72.91 38.73
CA GLU A 235 -20.81 -73.89 39.81
C GLU A 235 -21.92 -74.93 39.61
N GLU A 236 -22.94 -74.62 38.80
CA GLU A 236 -24.03 -75.53 38.45
C GLU A 236 -23.84 -76.18 37.08
N LEU A 237 -23.35 -75.40 36.10
CA LEU A 237 -23.37 -75.80 34.69
C LEU A 237 -22.01 -76.29 34.16
N TRP A 238 -20.89 -75.90 34.78
CA TRP A 238 -19.57 -76.24 34.24
C TRP A 238 -19.00 -77.52 34.84
N ASP A 239 -18.28 -78.26 34.00
CA ASP A 239 -17.39 -79.31 34.44
C ASP A 239 -15.92 -78.84 34.44
N GLN A 240 -15.00 -79.75 34.81
CA GLN A 240 -13.58 -79.42 34.88
C GLN A 240 -12.96 -79.06 33.52
N ASN A 241 -13.52 -79.57 32.42
CA ASN A 241 -13.07 -79.27 31.07
C ASN A 241 -13.41 -77.82 30.71
N ASP A 242 -14.61 -77.35 31.04
CA ASP A 242 -15.03 -75.96 30.81
C ASP A 242 -14.11 -74.96 31.53
N VAL A 243 -13.80 -75.21 32.81
CA VAL A 243 -12.83 -74.39 33.58
C VAL A 243 -11.45 -74.36 32.91
N ASN A 244 -11.01 -75.50 32.39
CA ASN A 244 -9.73 -75.60 31.71
C ASN A 244 -9.74 -74.90 30.34
N ILE A 245 -10.87 -74.88 29.63
CA ILE A 245 -11.02 -74.14 28.36
C ILE A 245 -10.95 -72.64 28.63
N LEU A 246 -11.66 -72.14 29.64
CA LEU A 246 -11.56 -70.73 30.02
C LEU A 246 -10.11 -70.36 30.40
N TYR A 247 -9.43 -71.21 31.18
CA TYR A 247 -8.01 -71.02 31.49
C TYR A 247 -7.16 -70.94 30.21
N ASP A 248 -7.35 -71.86 29.27
CA ASP A 248 -6.58 -71.91 28.03
C ASP A 248 -6.85 -70.71 27.11
N PHE A 249 -8.11 -70.24 27.07
CA PHE A 249 -8.51 -69.04 26.35
C PHE A 249 -7.79 -67.80 26.90
N VAL A 250 -7.83 -67.60 28.22
CA VAL A 250 -7.14 -66.48 28.88
C VAL A 250 -5.63 -66.57 28.74
N GLN A 251 -5.05 -67.77 28.91
CA GLN A 251 -3.63 -68.01 28.68
C GLN A 251 -3.23 -67.73 27.22
N GLY A 252 -4.14 -67.96 26.26
CA GLY A 252 -3.96 -67.65 24.85
C GLY A 252 -4.06 -66.16 24.51
N GLY A 253 -4.33 -65.29 25.49
CA GLY A 253 -4.48 -63.85 25.29
C GLY A 253 -5.94 -63.37 25.15
N GLY A 254 -6.92 -64.25 25.31
CA GLY A 254 -8.35 -63.91 25.23
C GLY A 254 -8.82 -63.10 26.43
N ASN A 255 -9.47 -61.97 26.17
CA ASN A 255 -9.97 -61.08 27.21
C ASN A 255 -11.34 -61.55 27.74
N VAL A 256 -11.59 -61.40 29.04
CA VAL A 256 -12.84 -61.88 29.66
C VAL A 256 -13.49 -60.79 30.50
N TRP A 257 -14.77 -60.53 30.23
CA TRP A 257 -15.64 -59.75 31.08
C TRP A 257 -16.47 -60.68 31.97
N MET A 258 -16.54 -60.39 33.27
CA MET A 258 -17.34 -61.11 34.25
C MET A 258 -18.18 -60.14 35.08
N GLY A 259 -19.46 -60.44 35.21
CA GLY A 259 -20.42 -59.65 35.97
C GLY A 259 -20.96 -60.33 37.22
N CYS A 260 -21.36 -59.55 38.24
CA CYS A 260 -22.15 -60.03 39.37
C CYS A 260 -21.49 -61.20 40.13
N HIS A 261 -22.24 -62.24 40.52
CA HIS A 261 -21.77 -63.35 41.34
C HIS A 261 -20.87 -64.36 40.61
N ASP A 262 -20.87 -64.34 39.27
CA ASP A 262 -19.97 -65.18 38.48
C ASP A 262 -18.50 -64.89 38.80
N VAL A 263 -18.18 -63.67 39.24
CA VAL A 263 -16.82 -63.24 39.56
C VAL A 263 -16.26 -64.02 40.74
N SER A 264 -16.92 -63.98 41.91
CA SER A 264 -16.41 -64.64 43.13
C SER A 264 -16.38 -66.16 43.00
N ILE A 265 -17.32 -66.72 42.25
CA ILE A 265 -17.40 -68.14 41.94
C ILE A 265 -16.27 -68.54 41.01
N SER A 266 -16.13 -67.88 39.85
CA SER A 266 -15.10 -68.19 38.85
C SER A 266 -13.71 -68.09 39.45
N GLU A 267 -13.43 -67.05 40.25
CA GLU A 267 -12.16 -66.87 40.96
C GLU A 267 -11.80 -68.05 41.89
N SER A 268 -12.80 -68.81 42.34
CA SER A 268 -12.63 -69.93 43.26
C SER A 268 -12.61 -71.31 42.58
N LEU A 269 -12.86 -71.39 41.28
CA LEU A 269 -12.83 -72.66 40.52
C LEU A 269 -11.40 -73.19 40.41
N THR A 270 -11.23 -74.48 40.71
CA THR A 270 -9.94 -75.16 40.63
C THR A 270 -9.65 -75.62 39.20
N THR A 271 -8.42 -75.46 38.75
CA THR A 271 -7.98 -75.98 37.43
C THR A 271 -7.37 -77.36 37.61
N SER A 272 -7.33 -78.15 36.52
CA SER A 272 -6.72 -79.47 36.53
C SER A 272 -5.63 -79.58 35.48
N GLY A 273 -4.40 -79.84 35.92
CA GLY A 273 -3.24 -80.00 35.03
C GLY A 273 -2.67 -78.70 34.47
N LYS A 274 -3.08 -77.53 35.00
CA LYS A 274 -2.60 -76.21 34.60
C LYS A 274 -1.52 -75.67 35.57
N PRO A 275 -0.68 -74.71 35.13
CA PRO A 275 0.32 -74.06 35.99
C PRO A 275 -0.25 -73.36 37.22
N HIS A 276 -1.38 -72.66 37.08
CA HIS A 276 -2.09 -72.07 38.21
C HIS A 276 -3.18 -73.03 38.68
N PRO A 277 -3.25 -73.37 39.99
CA PRO A 277 -4.16 -74.40 40.53
C PRO A 277 -5.64 -73.96 40.62
N SER A 278 -5.92 -72.70 40.35
CA SER A 278 -7.25 -72.09 40.34
C SER A 278 -7.30 -70.99 39.30
N LEU A 279 -8.50 -70.55 38.92
CA LEU A 279 -8.64 -69.43 37.99
C LEU A 279 -8.12 -68.15 38.62
N ASN A 280 -8.56 -67.79 39.82
CA ASN A 280 -8.14 -66.62 40.61
C ASN A 280 -7.30 -65.54 39.88
N PHE A 281 -7.90 -64.96 38.83
CA PHE A 281 -7.14 -64.23 37.82
C PHE A 281 -6.58 -62.93 38.38
N LEU A 282 -7.38 -62.15 39.11
CA LEU A 282 -6.98 -60.84 39.65
C LEU A 282 -6.64 -60.89 41.14
N SER A 283 -6.98 -61.97 41.86
CA SER A 283 -6.60 -62.15 43.26
C SER A 283 -5.52 -63.22 43.46
N THR A 284 -4.76 -63.14 44.55
CA THR A 284 -3.69 -64.12 44.82
C THR A 284 -4.20 -65.47 45.33
N THR A 285 -5.40 -65.53 45.90
CA THR A 285 -5.93 -66.73 46.59
C THR A 285 -7.43 -66.96 46.39
N GLY A 286 -8.07 -66.25 45.46
CA GLY A 286 -9.52 -66.23 45.28
C GLY A 286 -10.17 -65.09 46.08
N LEU A 287 -11.44 -64.85 45.77
CA LEU A 287 -12.31 -63.89 46.45
C LEU A 287 -13.12 -64.57 47.57
N MET A 288 -13.57 -63.79 48.55
CA MET A 288 -14.59 -64.26 49.50
C MET A 288 -15.90 -64.47 48.75
N PRO A 289 -16.65 -65.55 49.03
CA PRO A 289 -17.94 -65.77 48.38
C PRO A 289 -19.01 -64.84 48.94
N TYR A 290 -20.01 -64.52 48.11
CA TYR A 290 -21.23 -63.84 48.54
C TYR A 290 -22.15 -64.79 49.34
N GLU A 291 -22.89 -64.25 50.31
CA GLU A 291 -23.70 -65.03 51.28
C GLU A 291 -24.83 -65.89 50.68
N ASP A 292 -25.33 -65.59 49.47
CA ASP A 292 -26.37 -66.40 48.81
C ASP A 292 -25.85 -67.29 47.66
N THR A 293 -24.54 -67.46 47.48
CA THR A 293 -24.03 -68.53 46.60
C THR A 293 -24.35 -69.88 47.28
N GLY A 294 -25.12 -70.76 46.64
CA GLY A 294 -25.71 -71.96 47.27
C GLY A 294 -24.72 -73.06 47.74
N ASP A 295 -25.26 -74.21 48.17
CA ASP A 295 -24.46 -75.41 48.50
C ASP A 295 -24.06 -76.15 47.21
N HIS A 296 -22.77 -76.11 46.81
CA HIS A 296 -22.29 -76.70 45.54
C HIS A 296 -21.15 -77.75 45.68
N ALA A 297 -20.91 -78.50 44.60
CA ALA A 297 -20.14 -79.76 44.49
C ALA A 297 -18.61 -79.57 44.18
N PRO A 298 -17.77 -80.63 44.01
CA PRO A 298 -16.37 -80.67 44.49
C PRO A 298 -15.27 -79.90 43.70
N ILE A 299 -15.57 -79.16 42.63
CA ILE A 299 -14.55 -78.36 41.88
C ILE A 299 -14.28 -76.98 42.51
N TYR A 300 -15.05 -76.66 43.54
CA TYR A 300 -15.01 -75.44 44.34
C TYR A 300 -14.86 -75.83 45.82
N GLU A 301 -13.84 -75.33 46.51
CA GLU A 301 -13.74 -75.45 47.97
C GLU A 301 -14.44 -74.22 48.58
N PHE A 302 -15.56 -74.43 49.27
CA PHE A 302 -16.20 -73.36 50.03
C PHE A 302 -15.29 -72.95 51.19
N VAL A 303 -14.64 -71.79 51.05
CA VAL A 303 -13.77 -71.21 52.07
C VAL A 303 -14.47 -70.00 52.65
N GLY A 304 -15.18 -70.19 53.76
CA GLY A 304 -15.74 -69.07 54.53
C GLY A 304 -14.65 -68.20 55.17
N PRO A 305 -15.00 -66.98 55.65
CA PRO A 305 -16.35 -66.41 55.73
C PRO A 305 -16.87 -65.85 54.40
N VAL A 306 -18.20 -65.68 54.33
CA VAL A 306 -18.89 -64.94 53.26
C VAL A 306 -18.92 -63.44 53.58
N HIS A 307 -19.14 -62.60 52.58
CA HIS A 307 -19.28 -61.14 52.77
C HIS A 307 -20.70 -60.65 52.45
N SER A 308 -21.04 -59.46 52.95
CA SER A 308 -22.25 -58.74 52.51
C SER A 308 -22.08 -58.28 51.06
N ASN A 309 -23.09 -58.48 50.21
CA ASN A 309 -23.08 -58.00 48.82
C ASN A 309 -23.12 -56.49 48.66
N THR A 310 -23.63 -55.76 49.66
CA THR A 310 -23.87 -54.32 49.51
C THR A 310 -22.62 -53.47 49.76
N PHE A 311 -22.57 -52.34 49.07
CA PHE A 311 -21.69 -51.22 49.37
C PHE A 311 -22.52 -49.96 49.62
N ASP A 312 -21.94 -48.99 50.31
CA ASP A 312 -22.57 -47.69 50.55
C ASP A 312 -22.32 -46.76 49.35
N ASN A 313 -23.39 -46.42 48.60
CA ASN A 313 -23.30 -45.52 47.46
C ASN A 313 -22.64 -44.18 47.83
N ASP A 314 -22.90 -43.65 49.02
CA ASP A 314 -22.40 -42.35 49.43
C ASP A 314 -20.90 -42.37 49.79
N GLU A 315 -20.30 -43.57 49.91
CA GLU A 315 -18.91 -43.76 50.34
C GLU A 315 -18.01 -44.35 49.23
N VAL A 316 -18.54 -44.64 48.03
CA VAL A 316 -17.74 -45.17 46.92
C VAL A 316 -16.72 -44.15 46.42
N LEU A 317 -15.44 -44.54 46.46
CA LEU A 317 -14.32 -43.72 45.99
C LEU A 317 -13.77 -44.24 44.66
N TYR A 318 -13.54 -43.31 43.73
CA TYR A 318 -12.89 -43.61 42.45
C TYR A 318 -11.39 -43.39 42.59
N ASP A 319 -10.61 -44.34 42.07
CA ASP A 319 -9.16 -44.23 42.11
C ASP A 319 -8.71 -43.16 41.11
N SER A 320 -8.21 -42.03 41.62
CA SER A 320 -7.78 -40.93 40.76
C SER A 320 -6.67 -41.32 39.78
N SER A 321 -5.91 -42.39 40.08
CA SER A 321 -4.86 -42.88 39.18
C SER A 321 -5.40 -43.61 37.95
N THR A 322 -6.68 -44.02 37.95
CA THR A 322 -7.27 -44.77 36.85
C THR A 322 -8.04 -43.91 35.85
N ALA A 323 -8.04 -42.57 36.01
CA ALA A 323 -8.83 -41.71 35.13
C ALA A 323 -8.34 -41.73 33.67
N SER A 324 -7.06 -41.98 33.43
CA SER A 324 -6.50 -42.18 32.10
C SER A 324 -6.62 -43.62 31.57
N ASP A 325 -7.23 -44.54 32.32
CA ASP A 325 -7.33 -45.95 31.95
C ASP A 325 -8.46 -46.13 30.94
N ASP A 326 -8.25 -47.02 29.97
CA ASP A 326 -9.13 -47.19 28.80
C ASP A 326 -10.57 -47.49 29.18
N ILE A 327 -10.76 -48.36 30.17
CA ILE A 327 -12.11 -48.74 30.60
C ILE A 327 -12.83 -47.62 31.37
N MET A 328 -12.08 -46.69 31.97
CA MET A 328 -12.60 -45.65 32.86
C MET A 328 -13.08 -44.39 32.11
N GLN A 329 -13.21 -44.46 30.79
CA GLN A 329 -13.63 -43.35 29.93
C GLN A 329 -15.16 -43.19 29.89
N PHE A 330 -15.73 -42.55 30.91
CA PHE A 330 -17.15 -42.20 30.99
C PHE A 330 -17.38 -40.91 31.81
N ILE A 331 -18.61 -40.39 31.81
CA ILE A 331 -18.98 -39.14 32.50
C ILE A 331 -19.95 -39.43 33.64
N GLY A 332 -19.66 -38.85 34.82
CA GLY A 332 -20.53 -38.93 35.99
C GLY A 332 -20.24 -40.14 36.88
N GLU A 333 -21.12 -40.36 37.85
CA GLU A 333 -21.01 -41.47 38.79
C GLU A 333 -21.81 -42.66 38.30
N ILE A 334 -21.16 -43.81 38.05
CA ILE A 334 -21.85 -44.99 37.52
C ILE A 334 -22.16 -46.04 38.60
N HIS A 335 -21.53 -45.92 39.76
CA HIS A 335 -21.67 -46.89 40.85
C HIS A 335 -23.12 -47.07 41.37
N PRO A 336 -24.04 -46.07 41.33
CA PRO A 336 -25.42 -46.32 41.75
C PRO A 336 -26.16 -47.38 40.91
N SER A 337 -25.80 -47.56 39.63
CA SER A 337 -26.39 -48.63 38.79
C SER A 337 -25.87 -50.02 39.12
N LEU A 338 -24.72 -50.11 39.80
CA LEU A 338 -24.09 -51.38 40.17
C LEU A 338 -24.67 -51.96 41.48
N ASN A 339 -25.38 -51.15 42.28
CA ASN A 339 -25.82 -51.51 43.63
C ASN A 339 -27.21 -52.22 43.70
N GLY A 340 -27.64 -52.92 42.64
CA GLY A 340 -28.96 -53.54 42.53
C GLY A 340 -28.99 -55.01 42.05
N ASN A 341 -27.85 -55.69 42.05
CA ASN A 341 -27.62 -57.04 41.53
C ASN A 341 -27.58 -58.13 42.64
N SER A 342 -26.95 -59.29 42.40
CA SER A 342 -26.78 -60.33 43.44
C SER A 342 -25.50 -60.13 44.26
N GLU A 343 -24.38 -59.82 43.61
CA GLU A 343 -23.10 -59.47 44.24
C GLU A 343 -22.64 -58.09 43.73
N HIS A 344 -22.48 -57.10 44.62
CA HIS A 344 -22.15 -55.71 44.24
C HIS A 344 -20.73 -55.29 44.64
N ILE A 345 -19.97 -56.17 45.28
CA ILE A 345 -18.63 -55.83 45.77
C ILE A 345 -17.75 -57.07 45.86
N TYR A 346 -16.49 -56.92 45.50
CA TYR A 346 -15.52 -58.00 45.44
C TYR A 346 -14.43 -57.81 46.50
N LEU A 347 -14.17 -58.88 47.24
CA LEU A 347 -13.22 -58.87 48.35
C LEU A 347 -12.25 -60.05 48.25
N PRO A 348 -10.94 -59.82 48.20
CA PRO A 348 -9.98 -60.91 48.32
C PRO A 348 -10.12 -61.64 49.65
N ARG A 349 -9.86 -62.95 49.67
CA ARG A 349 -9.81 -63.72 50.92
C ARG A 349 -8.73 -63.17 51.85
N LEU A 350 -8.93 -63.31 53.16
CA LEU A 350 -7.96 -62.88 54.19
C LEU A 350 -6.55 -63.47 53.99
N THR A 351 -6.45 -64.65 53.38
CA THR A 351 -5.17 -65.33 53.10
C THR A 351 -4.43 -64.76 51.88
N GLY A 352 -5.02 -63.80 51.16
CA GLY A 352 -4.42 -63.17 50.00
C GLY A 352 -4.78 -61.69 49.87
N ASN A 353 -4.60 -61.17 48.65
CA ASN A 353 -4.90 -59.79 48.28
C ASN A 353 -5.17 -59.72 46.76
N TRP A 354 -5.53 -58.54 46.27
CA TRP A 354 -5.42 -58.22 44.85
C TRP A 354 -3.98 -58.37 44.38
N ARG A 355 -3.77 -58.77 43.12
CA ARG A 355 -2.43 -58.82 42.54
C ARG A 355 -1.90 -57.40 42.35
N ALA A 356 -0.58 -57.25 42.35
CA ALA A 356 0.06 -55.94 42.20
C ALA A 356 -0.20 -55.27 40.82
N THR A 357 -0.65 -56.05 39.85
CA THR A 357 -1.03 -55.63 38.49
C THR A 357 -2.53 -55.37 38.36
N THR A 358 -3.33 -55.67 39.39
CA THR A 358 -4.77 -55.46 39.39
C THR A 358 -5.07 -54.02 39.74
N GLN A 359 -5.77 -53.35 38.83
CA GLN A 359 -6.30 -52.01 39.01
C GLN A 359 -7.68 -52.09 39.64
N ILE A 360 -7.93 -51.23 40.63
CA ILE A 360 -9.21 -51.09 41.29
C ILE A 360 -9.78 -49.75 40.88
N GLY A 361 -10.70 -49.74 39.91
CA GLY A 361 -11.26 -48.51 39.34
C GLY A 361 -12.00 -47.70 40.40
N PHE A 362 -12.88 -48.35 41.16
CA PHE A 362 -13.49 -47.76 42.35
C PHE A 362 -13.92 -48.81 43.37
N TYR A 363 -14.05 -48.37 44.63
CA TYR A 363 -14.12 -49.22 45.81
C TYR A 363 -14.85 -48.52 46.95
N ASP A 364 -15.41 -49.31 47.88
CA ASP A 364 -16.00 -48.81 49.13
C ASP A 364 -15.01 -49.03 50.30
N PRO A 365 -14.42 -47.97 50.87
CA PRO A 365 -13.52 -48.08 52.02
C PRO A 365 -14.24 -48.37 53.34
N THR A 366 -15.56 -48.19 53.39
CA THR A 366 -16.40 -48.37 54.59
C THR A 366 -17.04 -49.74 54.69
N GLN A 367 -16.88 -50.57 53.65
CA GLN A 367 -17.42 -51.93 53.60
C GLN A 367 -17.01 -52.72 54.86
N ILE A 368 -18.02 -53.34 55.49
CA ILE A 368 -17.94 -53.86 56.86
C ILE A 368 -16.89 -54.97 57.05
N ASP A 369 -16.66 -55.79 56.04
CA ASP A 369 -15.68 -56.87 56.02
C ASP A 369 -14.24 -56.35 55.83
N VAL A 370 -14.04 -55.18 55.22
CA VAL A 370 -12.75 -54.48 55.26
C VAL A 370 -12.52 -53.85 56.63
N VAL A 371 -13.51 -53.14 57.17
CA VAL A 371 -13.40 -52.45 58.48
C VAL A 371 -13.17 -53.44 59.62
N ASN A 372 -13.82 -54.62 59.57
CA ASN A 372 -13.65 -55.68 60.55
C ASN A 372 -12.38 -56.53 60.36
N GLY A 373 -11.62 -56.31 59.27
CA GLY A 373 -10.40 -57.05 58.96
C GLY A 373 -10.66 -58.49 58.48
N ASN A 374 -11.82 -58.76 57.87
CA ASN A 374 -12.14 -60.03 57.22
C ASN A 374 -11.51 -60.13 55.82
N SER A 375 -11.17 -59.00 55.19
CA SER A 375 -10.35 -58.93 53.96
C SER A 375 -9.13 -58.01 54.15
N ASN A 376 -8.04 -58.31 53.43
CA ASN A 376 -6.85 -57.45 53.34
C ASN A 376 -6.84 -56.56 52.08
N GLY A 377 -7.79 -56.73 51.17
CA GLY A 377 -7.90 -55.97 49.92
C GLY A 377 -8.91 -54.83 50.01
N ARG A 378 -8.84 -53.88 49.07
CA ARG A 378 -9.91 -52.89 48.86
C ARG A 378 -11.19 -53.62 48.43
N ALA A 379 -12.34 -53.19 48.96
CA ALA A 379 -13.65 -53.70 48.57
C ALA A 379 -14.02 -53.16 47.19
N ALA A 380 -13.63 -53.87 46.15
CA ALA A 380 -13.68 -53.38 44.78
C ALA A 380 -15.08 -53.50 44.20
N VAL A 381 -15.59 -52.44 43.61
CA VAL A 381 -16.80 -52.50 42.79
C VAL A 381 -16.42 -52.82 41.34
N ILE A 382 -15.30 -52.24 40.86
CA ILE A 382 -14.67 -52.57 39.58
C ILE A 382 -13.21 -52.95 39.81
N ALA A 383 -12.79 -54.10 39.27
CA ALA A 383 -11.40 -54.54 39.27
C ALA A 383 -11.00 -55.09 37.91
N TYR A 384 -9.80 -54.80 37.45
CA TYR A 384 -9.35 -55.23 36.12
C TYR A 384 -7.83 -55.36 36.01
N GLY A 385 -7.37 -56.05 34.98
CA GLY A 385 -5.96 -56.15 34.64
C GLY A 385 -5.59 -57.50 34.00
N PRO A 386 -4.29 -57.73 33.76
CA PRO A 386 -3.83 -58.97 33.13
C PRO A 386 -4.02 -60.16 34.08
N ALA A 387 -4.55 -61.26 33.55
CA ALA A 387 -4.76 -62.48 34.32
C ALA A 387 -3.45 -62.98 34.94
N TYR A 388 -3.52 -63.37 36.21
CA TYR A 388 -2.39 -63.79 37.03
C TYR A 388 -1.29 -62.74 37.24
N GLY A 389 -1.46 -61.53 36.71
CA GLY A 389 -0.43 -60.50 36.60
C GLY A 389 0.62 -60.79 35.54
N ASP A 390 0.33 -61.71 34.62
CA ASP A 390 1.17 -61.97 33.45
C ASP A 390 0.64 -61.15 32.27
N PRO A 391 1.38 -60.13 31.82
CA PRO A 391 0.91 -59.28 30.75
C PRO A 391 0.87 -60.01 29.41
N THR A 392 1.34 -61.26 29.28
CA THR A 392 1.16 -62.08 28.06
C THR A 392 -0.19 -62.80 28.02
N TYR A 393 -0.93 -62.83 29.12
CA TYR A 393 -2.27 -63.42 29.19
C TYR A 393 -3.33 -62.35 28.88
N GLY A 394 -4.58 -62.79 28.68
CA GLY A 394 -5.71 -61.91 28.48
C GLY A 394 -6.03 -61.05 29.70
N ASN A 395 -6.63 -59.89 29.44
CA ASN A 395 -7.14 -58.99 30.46
C ASN A 395 -8.50 -59.47 30.97
N ILE A 396 -8.73 -59.21 32.25
CA ILE A 396 -9.96 -59.56 32.96
C ILE A 396 -10.62 -58.29 33.48
N LEU A 397 -11.94 -58.17 33.34
CA LEU A 397 -12.74 -57.11 33.95
C LEU A 397 -13.81 -57.73 34.85
N TYR A 398 -13.72 -57.44 36.14
CA TYR A 398 -14.75 -57.71 37.14
C TYR A 398 -15.64 -56.48 37.28
N ASN A 399 -16.91 -56.67 36.94
CA ASN A 399 -17.95 -55.68 37.07
C ASN A 399 -18.96 -56.14 38.11
N ALA A 400 -19.15 -55.40 39.19
CA ALA A 400 -20.13 -55.65 40.25
C ALA A 400 -21.61 -55.49 39.80
N SER A 401 -21.88 -55.83 38.55
CA SER A 401 -23.16 -55.84 37.88
C SER A 401 -23.09 -56.73 36.67
N HIS A 402 -24.23 -57.21 36.21
CA HIS A 402 -24.36 -57.97 34.97
C HIS A 402 -24.90 -57.14 33.78
N ILE A 403 -25.00 -55.81 33.92
CA ILE A 403 -25.56 -54.84 32.94
C ILE A 403 -26.99 -55.22 32.50
N SER A 404 -28.01 -54.83 33.26
CA SER A 404 -29.40 -55.34 33.05
C SER A 404 -30.32 -54.45 32.17
N LYS A 405 -31.44 -55.05 31.75
CA LYS A 405 -32.50 -54.42 30.96
C LYS A 405 -33.40 -53.42 31.71
N ASP A 406 -33.50 -53.52 33.04
CA ASP A 406 -34.63 -52.97 33.82
C ASP A 406 -34.35 -51.67 34.61
N ASN A 407 -33.21 -50.99 34.38
CA ASN A 407 -32.80 -49.84 35.20
C ASN A 407 -32.81 -50.19 36.70
N SER A 408 -32.30 -51.38 37.05
CA SER A 408 -32.31 -51.94 38.40
C SER A 408 -31.30 -51.24 39.32
N GLY A 409 -31.49 -49.95 39.58
CA GLY A 409 -30.56 -49.10 40.35
C GLY A 409 -30.04 -47.93 39.51
N GLY A 410 -29.91 -46.76 40.13
CA GLY A 410 -29.44 -45.54 39.48
C GLY A 410 -30.46 -44.85 38.56
N ASP A 411 -30.10 -43.65 38.10
CA ASP A 411 -30.83 -42.89 37.08
C ASP A 411 -30.39 -43.30 35.66
N LYS A 412 -30.99 -42.68 34.64
CA LYS A 412 -30.72 -43.03 33.22
C LYS A 412 -29.24 -42.88 32.83
N GLU A 413 -28.55 -41.94 33.45
CA GLU A 413 -27.16 -41.59 33.14
C GLU A 413 -26.19 -42.67 33.65
N ASP A 414 -26.50 -43.26 34.80
CA ASP A 414 -25.63 -44.21 35.50
C ASP A 414 -25.47 -45.51 34.69
N TRP A 415 -26.58 -46.08 34.21
CA TRP A 415 -26.53 -47.29 33.39
C TRP A 415 -25.94 -47.06 31.99
N VAL A 416 -26.01 -45.83 31.45
CA VAL A 416 -25.30 -45.49 30.21
C VAL A 416 -23.80 -45.56 30.46
N GLY A 417 -23.34 -44.98 31.56
CA GLY A 417 -21.93 -45.05 31.95
C GLY A 417 -21.45 -46.48 32.23
N GLU A 418 -22.27 -47.34 32.81
CA GLU A 418 -21.99 -48.78 32.95
C GLU A 418 -21.88 -49.49 31.59
N GLY A 419 -22.78 -49.23 30.65
CA GLY A 419 -22.67 -49.75 29.28
C GLY A 419 -21.39 -49.27 28.59
N ARG A 420 -20.95 -48.04 28.86
CA ARG A 420 -19.67 -47.51 28.37
C ARG A 420 -18.47 -48.22 28.96
N LEU A 421 -18.51 -48.61 30.23
CA LEU A 421 -17.44 -49.41 30.86
C LEU A 421 -17.19 -50.70 30.05
N PHE A 422 -18.26 -51.40 29.65
CA PHE A 422 -18.16 -52.57 28.79
C PHE A 422 -17.66 -52.20 27.38
N GLY A 423 -18.23 -51.18 26.76
CA GLY A 423 -17.84 -50.75 25.41
C GLY A 423 -16.38 -50.33 25.31
N ASN A 424 -15.86 -49.63 26.31
CA ASN A 424 -14.46 -49.26 26.42
C ASN A 424 -13.56 -50.50 26.51
N PHE A 425 -13.94 -51.50 27.32
CA PHE A 425 -13.17 -52.75 27.43
C PHE A 425 -13.21 -53.57 26.13
N LEU A 426 -14.33 -53.53 25.40
CA LEU A 426 -14.46 -54.13 24.07
C LEU A 426 -13.52 -53.47 23.06
N ILE A 427 -13.46 -52.13 23.02
CA ILE A 427 -12.55 -51.39 22.13
C ILE A 427 -11.09 -51.59 22.53
N GLN A 428 -10.77 -51.54 23.82
CA GLN A 428 -9.43 -51.87 24.32
C GLN A 428 -9.01 -53.26 23.83
N SER A 429 -9.90 -54.25 23.94
CA SER A 429 -9.65 -55.61 23.46
C SER A 429 -9.44 -55.65 21.94
N ALA A 430 -10.14 -54.81 21.19
CA ALA A 430 -9.91 -54.65 19.75
C ALA A 430 -8.46 -54.20 19.46
N LEU A 431 -7.96 -53.22 20.20
CA LEU A 431 -6.60 -52.69 20.04
C LEU A 431 -5.53 -53.70 20.48
N GLU A 432 -5.79 -54.47 21.53
CA GLU A 432 -4.83 -55.42 22.10
C GLU A 432 -4.71 -56.74 21.32
N THR A 433 -5.78 -57.15 20.64
CA THR A 433 -5.87 -58.46 19.98
C THR A 433 -5.80 -58.37 18.46
N ALA A 434 -5.90 -57.16 17.88
CA ALA A 434 -5.67 -56.96 16.45
C ALA A 434 -4.20 -57.18 16.08
N PRO A 435 -3.91 -57.82 14.94
CA PRO A 435 -2.56 -57.84 14.39
C PRO A 435 -2.00 -56.42 14.16
N GLU A 436 -0.74 -56.20 14.51
CA GLU A 436 -0.03 -54.96 14.25
C GLU A 436 0.68 -55.01 12.90
N ILE A 437 0.42 -53.98 12.08
CA ILE A 437 0.97 -53.82 10.75
C ILE A 437 1.66 -52.47 10.68
N SER A 438 2.89 -52.44 10.17
CA SER A 438 3.57 -51.21 9.76
C SER A 438 4.02 -51.28 8.31
N ILE A 439 4.04 -50.12 7.65
CA ILE A 439 4.59 -49.97 6.30
C ILE A 439 5.60 -48.81 6.39
N PRO A 440 6.88 -49.10 6.70
CA PRO A 440 7.88 -48.06 6.97
C PRO A 440 8.07 -47.09 5.79
N ASP A 441 7.98 -47.62 4.58
CA ASP A 441 8.09 -46.86 3.32
C ASP A 441 6.78 -46.13 2.96
N PHE A 442 5.75 -46.21 3.81
CA PHE A 442 4.45 -45.57 3.60
C PHE A 442 3.84 -45.07 4.93
N PRO A 443 4.52 -44.11 5.60
CA PRO A 443 4.09 -43.60 6.89
C PRO A 443 2.78 -42.82 6.79
N ASN A 444 2.09 -42.68 7.91
CA ASN A 444 1.00 -41.73 8.11
C ASN A 444 1.62 -40.51 8.82
N PRO A 445 1.55 -39.26 8.32
CA PRO A 445 0.55 -38.64 7.43
C PRO A 445 0.74 -38.86 5.91
N PRO A 446 -0.26 -38.50 5.06
CA PRO A 446 -0.31 -38.80 3.63
C PRO A 446 0.96 -38.47 2.85
N MET A 447 1.36 -39.41 2.00
CA MET A 447 2.46 -39.24 1.06
C MET A 447 2.00 -38.53 -0.21
N ILE A 448 2.78 -37.57 -0.68
CA ILE A 448 2.63 -36.99 -2.02
C ILE A 448 3.58 -37.76 -2.96
N VAL A 449 3.06 -38.23 -4.09
CA VAL A 449 3.81 -38.95 -5.13
C VAL A 449 3.43 -38.42 -6.50
N CYS A 450 4.32 -38.58 -7.47
CA CYS A 450 4.10 -38.04 -8.79
C CYS A 450 3.35 -39.00 -9.69
N SER A 451 2.50 -38.42 -10.51
CA SER A 451 1.84 -39.09 -11.61
C SER A 451 2.85 -39.89 -12.46
N GLY A 452 2.71 -41.21 -12.47
CA GLY A 452 3.56 -42.11 -13.26
C GLY A 452 4.69 -42.80 -12.47
N ASP A 453 4.86 -42.47 -11.19
CA ASP A 453 5.87 -43.08 -10.33
C ASP A 453 5.62 -44.56 -10.04
N GLN A 454 6.68 -45.21 -9.57
CA GLN A 454 6.63 -46.54 -8.99
C GLN A 454 7.09 -46.47 -7.54
N LEU A 455 6.22 -46.90 -6.62
CA LEU A 455 6.52 -46.92 -5.19
C LEU A 455 6.63 -48.36 -4.71
N ASP A 456 7.83 -48.76 -4.28
CA ASP A 456 8.06 -50.07 -3.68
C ASP A 456 7.61 -50.05 -2.21
N LEU A 457 6.70 -50.96 -1.88
CA LEU A 457 6.12 -51.09 -0.55
C LEU A 457 6.47 -52.44 0.08
N LEU A 458 6.80 -52.41 1.37
CA LEU A 458 6.96 -53.59 2.21
C LEU A 458 6.10 -53.47 3.47
N ALA A 459 5.04 -54.27 3.54
CA ALA A 459 4.30 -54.45 4.77
C ALA A 459 5.09 -55.34 5.75
N VAL A 460 5.21 -54.86 6.99
CA VAL A 460 5.84 -55.56 8.12
C VAL A 460 4.73 -55.94 9.10
N ILE A 461 4.70 -57.22 9.46
CA ILE A 461 3.78 -57.74 10.49
C ILE A 461 4.54 -57.72 11.82
N ASP A 462 4.25 -56.73 12.66
CA ASP A 462 4.93 -56.52 13.93
C ASP A 462 4.44 -57.53 14.98
N SER A 463 3.14 -57.82 14.99
CA SER A 463 2.52 -58.84 15.84
C SER A 463 1.29 -59.44 15.15
N ALA A 464 1.06 -60.75 15.30
CA ALA A 464 -0.15 -61.40 14.80
C ALA A 464 -0.41 -62.72 15.54
N PRO A 465 -1.68 -63.14 15.68
CA PRO A 465 -2.01 -64.49 16.16
C PRO A 465 -1.40 -65.58 15.27
N THR A 466 -1.22 -66.78 15.85
CA THR A 466 -0.73 -67.93 15.07
C THR A 466 -1.84 -68.43 14.13
N GLY A 467 -1.58 -68.44 12.82
CA GLY A 467 -2.55 -68.88 11.82
C GLY A 467 -2.05 -68.78 10.39
N VAL A 468 -2.87 -69.19 9.43
CA VAL A 468 -2.59 -68.97 8.00
C VAL A 468 -2.82 -67.49 7.71
N GLN A 469 -1.81 -66.80 7.20
CA GLN A 469 -1.89 -65.38 6.86
C GLN A 469 -2.13 -65.20 5.36
N THR A 470 -3.08 -64.34 5.01
CA THR A 470 -3.33 -63.88 3.64
C THR A 470 -3.30 -62.36 3.60
N TYR A 471 -2.83 -61.81 2.49
CA TYR A 471 -2.60 -60.39 2.31
C TYR A 471 -3.42 -59.88 1.14
N LEU A 472 -3.90 -58.65 1.23
CA LEU A 472 -4.58 -57.99 0.13
C LEU A 472 -4.27 -56.50 0.13
N TRP A 473 -3.71 -56.01 -0.97
CA TRP A 473 -3.60 -54.59 -1.27
C TRP A 473 -4.77 -54.15 -2.14
N GLU A 474 -5.39 -53.06 -1.73
CA GLU A 474 -6.51 -52.43 -2.43
C GLU A 474 -6.24 -50.94 -2.54
N SER A 475 -6.78 -50.35 -3.60
CA SER A 475 -6.81 -48.91 -3.76
C SER A 475 -8.19 -48.45 -4.17
N GLU A 476 -8.58 -47.28 -3.71
CA GLU A 476 -9.80 -46.59 -4.12
C GLU A 476 -9.50 -45.12 -4.35
N VAL A 477 -10.05 -44.53 -5.41
CA VAL A 477 -9.96 -43.09 -5.64
C VAL A 477 -10.94 -42.39 -4.70
N LEU A 478 -10.43 -41.58 -3.78
CA LEU A 478 -11.24 -40.76 -2.87
C LEU A 478 -11.68 -39.45 -3.52
N SER A 479 -10.75 -38.79 -4.23
CA SER A 479 -11.01 -37.52 -4.91
C SER A 479 -10.12 -37.35 -6.14
N GLY A 480 -10.54 -36.50 -7.08
CA GLY A 480 -9.83 -36.25 -8.35
C GLY A 480 -10.16 -37.24 -9.47
N PRO A 481 -9.75 -36.94 -10.72
CA PRO A 481 -9.95 -37.81 -11.87
C PRO A 481 -8.88 -38.90 -11.96
N GLY A 482 -9.26 -40.18 -11.82
CA GLY A 482 -8.30 -41.27 -11.97
C GLY A 482 -8.92 -42.66 -11.98
N THR A 483 -8.10 -43.66 -12.32
CA THR A 483 -8.38 -45.07 -12.04
C THR A 483 -7.56 -45.51 -10.84
N ASN A 484 -8.05 -46.53 -10.11
CA ASN A 484 -7.31 -47.23 -9.06
C ASN A 484 -5.88 -47.56 -9.49
N VAL A 485 -4.95 -47.54 -8.53
CA VAL A 485 -3.56 -47.91 -8.77
C VAL A 485 -3.45 -49.39 -9.08
N THR A 486 -2.33 -49.80 -9.68
CA THR A 486 -2.08 -51.23 -9.96
C THR A 486 -0.86 -51.71 -9.20
N PHE A 487 -0.92 -52.95 -8.73
CA PHE A 487 0.12 -53.57 -7.91
C PHE A 487 0.93 -54.57 -8.75
N THR A 488 2.25 -54.56 -8.64
CA THR A 488 3.16 -55.47 -9.35
C THR A 488 4.13 -56.14 -8.38
N PRO A 489 4.33 -57.47 -8.45
CA PRO A 489 3.76 -58.42 -9.42
C PRO A 489 2.28 -58.76 -9.16
N ASP A 490 1.81 -58.61 -7.92
CA ASP A 490 0.42 -58.84 -7.50
C ASP A 490 0.06 -57.99 -6.27
N ASN A 491 -1.22 -58.06 -5.88
CA ASN A 491 -1.76 -57.38 -4.70
C ASN A 491 -1.96 -58.34 -3.50
N THR A 492 -1.30 -59.51 -3.48
CA THR A 492 -1.54 -60.57 -2.46
C THR A 492 -0.29 -60.96 -1.68
N SER A 493 0.75 -60.13 -1.74
CA SER A 493 2.07 -60.36 -1.15
C SER A 493 2.43 -59.25 -0.15
N LEU A 494 3.39 -59.53 0.75
CA LEU A 494 3.89 -58.54 1.71
C LEU A 494 4.68 -57.40 1.03
N ALA A 495 5.34 -57.70 -0.09
CA ALA A 495 6.11 -56.74 -0.87
C ALA A 495 5.46 -56.56 -2.25
N THR A 496 5.14 -55.33 -2.61
CA THR A 496 4.52 -54.99 -3.89
C THR A 496 4.99 -53.61 -4.36
N THR A 497 4.91 -53.35 -5.66
CA THR A 497 5.14 -52.03 -6.24
C THR A 497 3.80 -51.42 -6.64
N ILE A 498 3.46 -50.25 -6.12
CA ILE A 498 2.37 -49.44 -6.63
C ILE A 498 2.84 -48.77 -7.91
N ASN A 499 2.15 -49.03 -9.02
CA ASN A 499 2.29 -48.24 -10.24
C ASN A 499 1.28 -47.10 -10.18
N VAL A 500 1.78 -45.89 -9.98
CA VAL A 500 0.97 -44.68 -9.89
C VAL A 500 0.45 -44.34 -11.29
N PRO A 501 -0.87 -44.23 -11.48
CA PRO A 501 -1.43 -43.90 -12.79
C PRO A 501 -1.11 -42.46 -13.17
N ASN A 502 -1.12 -42.18 -14.48
CA ASN A 502 -1.02 -40.81 -14.95
C ASN A 502 -2.32 -40.05 -14.63
N VAL A 503 -2.23 -38.97 -13.86
CA VAL A 503 -3.36 -38.11 -13.50
C VAL A 503 -3.20 -36.72 -14.10
N THR A 504 -4.32 -36.08 -14.46
CA THR A 504 -4.33 -34.72 -15.03
C THR A 504 -4.54 -33.64 -13.99
N ASP A 505 -5.08 -34.02 -12.82
CA ASP A 505 -5.30 -33.15 -11.66
C ASP A 505 -4.92 -33.92 -10.40
N THR A 506 -4.69 -33.21 -9.30
CA THR A 506 -4.40 -33.83 -8.00
C THR A 506 -5.48 -34.84 -7.64
N THR A 507 -5.07 -36.07 -7.39
CA THR A 507 -5.96 -37.22 -7.14
C THR A 507 -5.54 -37.91 -5.86
N VAL A 508 -6.48 -38.09 -4.92
CA VAL A 508 -6.21 -38.75 -3.63
C VAL A 508 -6.70 -40.19 -3.69
N TYR A 509 -5.82 -41.13 -3.34
CA TYR A 509 -6.10 -42.56 -3.27
C TYR A 509 -6.12 -43.02 -1.82
N LYS A 510 -7.12 -43.83 -1.45
CA LYS A 510 -7.11 -44.67 -0.26
C LYS A 510 -6.35 -45.94 -0.59
N ILE A 511 -5.27 -46.20 0.12
CA ILE A 511 -4.52 -47.46 0.03
C ILE A 511 -4.83 -48.27 1.28
N THR A 512 -5.35 -49.47 1.07
CA THR A 512 -5.69 -50.40 2.13
C THR A 512 -4.84 -51.65 1.98
N PHE A 513 -4.06 -51.96 3.01
CA PHE A 513 -3.45 -53.27 3.17
C PHE A 513 -4.23 -54.05 4.22
N THR A 514 -4.83 -55.16 3.82
CA THR A 514 -5.57 -56.06 4.72
C THR A 514 -4.71 -57.29 5.03
N LEU A 515 -4.44 -57.52 6.30
CA LEU A 515 -3.97 -58.80 6.81
C LEU A 515 -5.17 -59.58 7.32
N THR A 516 -5.36 -60.78 6.79
CA THR A 516 -6.30 -61.75 7.33
C THR A 516 -5.53 -62.94 7.88
N VAL A 517 -5.70 -63.19 9.18
CA VAL A 517 -5.14 -64.33 9.88
C VAL A 517 -6.26 -65.33 10.11
N THR A 518 -6.11 -66.54 9.60
CA THR A 518 -7.03 -67.66 9.85
C THR A 518 -6.36 -68.68 10.78
N PRO A 519 -6.54 -68.56 12.11
CA PRO A 519 -6.16 -69.61 13.04
C PRO A 519 -6.93 -70.90 12.75
N GLY A 520 -6.24 -72.02 12.59
CA GLY A 520 -6.84 -73.37 12.67
C GLY A 520 -8.00 -73.72 11.72
N GLY A 521 -8.24 -72.99 10.63
CA GLY A 521 -9.36 -73.26 9.70
C GLY A 521 -10.72 -72.71 10.15
N CYS A 522 -10.69 -71.71 11.02
CA CYS A 522 -11.85 -71.00 11.54
C CYS A 522 -12.71 -70.28 10.47
N SER A 523 -14.00 -70.09 10.78
CA SER A 523 -14.98 -69.40 9.93
C SER A 523 -14.91 -67.87 9.97
N ASN A 524 -14.46 -67.28 11.09
CA ASN A 524 -14.36 -65.84 11.30
C ASN A 524 -12.89 -65.44 11.53
N PRO A 525 -12.11 -65.22 10.45
CA PRO A 525 -10.69 -64.93 10.58
C PRO A 525 -10.44 -63.54 11.21
N VAL A 526 -9.34 -63.42 11.95
CA VAL A 526 -8.91 -62.15 12.54
C VAL A 526 -8.37 -61.26 11.43
N THR A 527 -8.87 -60.04 11.33
CA THR A 527 -8.48 -59.11 10.27
C THR A 527 -7.92 -57.82 10.87
N ALA A 528 -6.79 -57.35 10.34
CA ALA A 528 -6.24 -56.03 10.60
C ALA A 528 -6.04 -55.30 9.27
N LYS A 529 -6.18 -53.97 9.29
CA LYS A 529 -6.04 -53.13 8.11
C LYS A 529 -5.07 -51.99 8.41
N TYR A 530 -4.14 -51.77 7.49
CA TYR A 530 -3.39 -50.54 7.42
C TYR A 530 -4.01 -49.68 6.32
N ILE A 531 -4.60 -48.56 6.70
CA ILE A 531 -5.32 -47.67 5.79
C ILE A 531 -4.64 -46.31 5.85
N THR A 532 -4.19 -45.83 4.70
CA THR A 532 -3.59 -44.51 4.56
C THR A 532 -4.00 -43.90 3.23
N THR A 533 -3.61 -42.66 3.00
CA THR A 533 -3.87 -41.96 1.75
C THR A 533 -2.59 -41.59 1.01
N MET A 534 -2.72 -41.60 -0.31
CA MET A 534 -1.69 -41.25 -1.27
C MET A 534 -2.21 -40.10 -2.13
N THR A 535 -1.58 -38.94 -2.06
CA THR A 535 -1.92 -37.81 -2.94
C THR A 535 -1.03 -37.89 -4.17
N VAL A 536 -1.64 -38.10 -5.33
CA VAL A 536 -0.93 -38.09 -6.61
C VAL A 536 -1.07 -36.71 -7.22
N ALA A 537 0.05 -35.99 -7.33
CA ALA A 537 0.09 -34.73 -8.05
C ALA A 537 0.29 -34.98 -9.56
N PRO A 538 -0.31 -34.15 -10.43
CA PRO A 538 -0.08 -34.25 -11.87
C PRO A 538 1.41 -34.04 -12.19
N PRO A 539 1.90 -34.57 -13.32
CA PRO A 539 3.33 -34.50 -13.68
C PRO A 539 3.74 -33.11 -14.16
N GLU A 540 2.84 -32.12 -14.15
CA GLU A 540 3.09 -30.79 -14.66
C GLU A 540 3.93 -30.01 -13.66
N CYS A 541 5.23 -29.89 -13.94
CA CYS A 541 6.05 -28.86 -13.30
C CYS A 541 5.49 -27.49 -13.68
N SER A 542 5.36 -26.60 -12.71
CA SER A 542 5.07 -25.20 -12.98
C SER A 542 6.36 -24.40 -12.85
N VAL A 543 6.52 -23.40 -13.73
CA VAL A 543 7.53 -22.36 -13.56
C VAL A 543 6.80 -21.16 -12.99
N HIS A 544 7.44 -20.48 -12.03
CA HIS A 544 6.92 -19.26 -11.45
C HIS A 544 7.95 -18.14 -11.53
N ILE A 545 7.55 -16.98 -12.06
CA ILE A 545 8.29 -15.72 -12.00
C ILE A 545 7.58 -14.78 -11.02
N ASP A 546 8.21 -14.60 -9.88
CA ASP A 546 7.77 -13.75 -8.78
C ASP A 546 8.42 -12.37 -8.81
N GLY A 547 7.67 -11.35 -8.38
CA GLY A 547 8.20 -9.99 -8.27
C GLY A 547 8.50 -9.35 -9.63
N CYS A 548 7.70 -9.67 -10.66
CA CYS A 548 7.78 -9.01 -11.96
C CYS A 548 7.76 -7.48 -11.81
N PRO A 549 8.77 -6.74 -12.29
CA PRO A 549 8.79 -5.29 -12.19
C PRO A 549 7.54 -4.67 -12.83
N SER A 550 7.05 -3.57 -12.27
CA SER A 550 6.07 -2.73 -12.94
C SER A 550 6.74 -1.95 -14.08
N ASP A 551 5.94 -1.44 -15.02
CA ASP A 551 6.41 -0.48 -16.03
C ASP A 551 7.15 0.69 -15.33
N ILE A 552 8.29 1.09 -15.91
CA ILE A 552 9.19 2.11 -15.37
C ILE A 552 9.24 3.27 -16.37
N GLU A 553 8.91 4.46 -15.88
CA GLU A 553 9.06 5.71 -16.63
C GLU A 553 10.25 6.48 -16.05
N VAL A 554 11.21 6.84 -16.92
CA VAL A 554 12.38 7.64 -16.56
C VAL A 554 12.60 8.75 -17.58
N CYS A 555 13.24 9.83 -17.14
CA CYS A 555 13.47 10.99 -18.00
C CYS A 555 14.79 10.85 -18.75
N TYR A 556 14.81 11.32 -20.00
CA TYR A 556 16.03 11.36 -20.80
C TYR A 556 17.10 12.24 -20.13
N ASP A 557 18.33 11.75 -19.96
CA ASP A 557 19.40 12.42 -19.20
C ASP A 557 20.34 13.30 -20.04
N GLY A 558 20.13 13.34 -21.36
CA GLY A 558 20.80 14.25 -22.28
C GLY A 558 22.07 13.71 -22.94
N ASP A 559 22.56 12.51 -22.59
CA ASP A 559 23.84 11.97 -23.08
C ASP A 559 23.75 10.45 -23.41
N GLY A 560 23.23 10.09 -24.58
CA GLY A 560 23.24 8.68 -25.03
C GLY A 560 21.95 7.94 -24.72
N GLY A 561 22.00 6.77 -24.06
CA GLY A 561 20.81 6.11 -23.51
C GLY A 561 20.74 6.33 -21.99
N THR A 562 19.54 6.40 -21.42
CA THR A 562 19.36 6.63 -19.97
C THR A 562 19.56 5.32 -19.21
N PRO A 563 20.49 5.22 -18.24
CA PRO A 563 20.62 4.03 -17.40
C PRO A 563 19.42 3.89 -16.47
N VAL A 564 18.82 2.70 -16.43
CA VAL A 564 17.62 2.43 -15.61
C VAL A 564 17.87 1.26 -14.67
N ASP A 565 17.58 1.46 -13.39
CA ASP A 565 17.72 0.43 -12.35
C ASP A 565 16.34 -0.11 -11.92
N TRP A 566 16.29 -1.42 -11.67
CA TRP A 566 15.15 -2.09 -11.04
C TRP A 566 15.61 -3.32 -10.25
N THR A 567 14.71 -3.90 -9.46
CA THR A 567 14.97 -5.19 -8.81
C THR A 567 14.55 -6.31 -9.75
N PRO A 568 15.48 -7.18 -10.22
CA PRO A 568 15.10 -8.30 -11.07
C PRO A 568 14.13 -9.24 -10.37
N PRO A 569 13.19 -9.86 -11.11
CA PRO A 569 12.29 -10.85 -10.55
C PRO A 569 13.05 -12.10 -10.11
N THR A 570 12.45 -12.85 -9.20
CA THR A 570 12.91 -14.18 -8.82
C THR A 570 12.16 -15.21 -9.64
N ALA A 571 12.85 -16.27 -10.06
CA ALA A 571 12.20 -17.38 -10.74
C ALA A 571 12.45 -18.68 -9.97
N SER A 572 11.43 -19.52 -9.92
CA SER A 572 11.46 -20.85 -9.36
C SER A 572 10.71 -21.81 -10.25
N TYR A 573 10.87 -23.10 -10.00
CA TYR A 573 9.95 -24.10 -10.51
C TYR A 573 9.50 -24.99 -9.37
N GLU A 574 8.25 -25.44 -9.48
CA GLU A 574 7.61 -26.40 -8.58
C GLU A 574 7.33 -27.63 -9.44
N CYS A 575 8.13 -28.67 -9.22
CA CYS A 575 7.89 -30.01 -9.74
C CYS A 575 7.42 -30.89 -8.59
N CYS A 576 6.67 -31.93 -8.90
CA CYS A 576 6.11 -32.81 -7.88
C CYS A 576 7.16 -33.48 -6.96
N ASP A 577 8.42 -33.63 -7.39
CA ASP A 577 9.53 -34.19 -6.59
C ASP A 577 10.54 -33.18 -6.05
N ASP A 578 10.51 -31.92 -6.50
CA ASP A 578 11.55 -30.93 -6.20
C ASP A 578 11.03 -29.49 -6.30
N ASP A 579 11.08 -28.79 -5.16
CA ASP A 579 10.91 -27.34 -5.08
C ASP A 579 12.27 -26.66 -5.00
N ILE A 580 12.72 -26.11 -6.13
CA ILE A 580 13.95 -25.32 -6.16
C ILE A 580 13.61 -23.86 -6.39
N ASN A 581 13.74 -23.08 -5.32
CA ASN A 581 13.67 -21.62 -5.36
C ASN A 581 15.01 -21.02 -5.80
N ALA A 582 15.42 -21.32 -7.02
CA ALA A 582 16.63 -20.80 -7.63
C ALA A 582 16.43 -20.52 -9.13
N SER A 583 16.83 -19.34 -9.59
CA SER A 583 16.66 -18.93 -10.99
C SER A 583 17.68 -19.52 -11.98
N PHE A 584 18.65 -20.30 -11.48
CA PHE A 584 19.64 -21.04 -12.26
C PHE A 584 19.88 -22.41 -11.61
N VAL A 585 19.56 -23.50 -12.33
CA VAL A 585 19.73 -24.89 -11.88
C VAL A 585 20.38 -25.73 -12.97
N VAL A 586 21.35 -26.54 -12.58
CA VAL A 586 22.11 -27.42 -13.44
C VAL A 586 22.22 -28.81 -12.82
N GLU A 587 21.78 -29.82 -13.57
CA GLU A 587 21.96 -31.26 -13.30
C GLU A 587 22.97 -31.87 -14.30
N PHE A 588 23.80 -31.02 -14.91
CA PHE A 588 24.94 -31.40 -15.76
C PHE A 588 24.62 -32.29 -16.97
N ASP A 589 23.48 -32.06 -17.63
CA ASP A 589 23.05 -32.73 -18.85
C ASP A 589 23.79 -32.31 -20.15
N LEU A 590 24.67 -31.32 -20.05
CA LEU A 590 25.31 -30.64 -21.18
C LEU A 590 26.20 -31.56 -22.06
N PRO A 591 26.33 -31.28 -23.38
CA PRO A 591 27.30 -31.95 -24.24
C PRO A 591 28.74 -31.49 -23.94
N GLU A 592 29.65 -32.44 -23.65
CA GLU A 592 31.10 -32.16 -23.45
C GLU A 592 31.81 -31.59 -24.71
N SER A 593 31.19 -31.61 -25.88
CA SER A 593 31.87 -31.43 -27.16
C SER A 593 31.48 -30.21 -28.01
N SER A 594 30.67 -29.27 -27.54
CA SER A 594 30.33 -28.10 -28.40
C SER A 594 29.78 -26.90 -27.63
N GLY A 595 30.61 -25.89 -27.37
CA GLY A 595 30.12 -24.55 -27.01
C GLY A 595 31.17 -23.69 -26.33
N VAL A 596 31.24 -22.42 -26.70
CA VAL A 596 32.20 -21.40 -26.22
C VAL A 596 31.88 -20.93 -24.78
N CYS A 597 30.84 -21.50 -24.16
CA CYS A 597 30.13 -20.98 -22.99
C CYS A 597 30.63 -21.48 -21.63
N TRP A 598 30.97 -22.77 -21.52
CA TRP A 598 31.47 -23.38 -20.28
C TRP A 598 32.98 -23.62 -20.37
N ASN A 599 33.70 -23.38 -19.27
CA ASN A 599 35.11 -23.70 -19.19
C ASN A 599 35.34 -24.81 -18.15
N TYR A 600 35.75 -25.98 -18.62
CA TYR A 600 36.00 -27.16 -17.81
C TYR A 600 37.50 -27.46 -17.74
N SER A 601 38.00 -27.72 -16.52
CA SER A 601 39.37 -28.17 -16.26
C SER A 601 39.34 -29.43 -15.41
N ARG A 602 39.75 -30.57 -16.00
CA ARG A 602 39.88 -31.87 -15.33
C ARG A 602 38.61 -32.38 -14.65
N VAL A 603 37.47 -32.19 -15.30
CA VAL A 603 36.18 -32.80 -14.95
C VAL A 603 35.67 -33.63 -16.13
N GLN A 604 34.87 -34.65 -15.87
CA GLN A 604 34.32 -35.58 -16.88
C GLN A 604 32.89 -35.94 -16.51
N ARG A 605 31.95 -35.89 -17.46
CA ARG A 605 30.57 -36.35 -17.29
C ARG A 605 30.50 -37.87 -17.18
N ILE A 606 29.75 -38.38 -16.21
CA ILE A 606 29.52 -39.83 -16.05
C ILE A 606 28.05 -40.13 -15.77
N GLY A 607 27.44 -40.93 -16.65
CA GLY A 607 26.00 -41.16 -16.64
C GLY A 607 25.23 -40.01 -17.27
N SER A 608 23.92 -39.96 -17.02
CA SER A 608 23.05 -38.90 -17.53
C SER A 608 23.13 -37.62 -16.69
N ASN A 609 23.36 -37.67 -15.37
CA ASN A 609 23.05 -36.51 -14.50
C ASN A 609 24.24 -35.99 -13.66
N ASN A 610 25.46 -36.53 -13.80
CA ASN A 610 26.55 -36.25 -12.84
C ASN A 610 27.84 -35.76 -13.52
N LEU A 611 28.50 -34.77 -12.89
CA LEU A 611 29.85 -34.31 -13.25
C LEU A 611 30.91 -34.91 -12.32
N ARG A 612 31.76 -35.78 -12.84
CA ARG A 612 32.86 -36.39 -12.07
C ARG A 612 34.11 -35.51 -12.05
N LEU A 613 34.67 -35.34 -10.85
CA LEU A 613 35.90 -34.57 -10.60
C LEU A 613 37.13 -35.51 -10.56
N PHE A 614 38.24 -35.17 -11.24
CA PHE A 614 39.47 -36.00 -11.18
C PHE A 614 40.78 -35.20 -11.18
N GLN A 615 41.79 -35.70 -10.45
CA GLN A 615 43.10 -35.04 -10.35
C GLN A 615 44.24 -36.04 -10.65
N SER A 616 44.63 -36.16 -11.93
CA SER A 616 45.77 -37.01 -12.30
C SER A 616 47.09 -36.23 -12.29
N GLY A 617 47.91 -36.51 -11.28
CA GLY A 617 49.37 -36.32 -11.30
C GLY A 617 49.91 -34.89 -11.45
N GLY A 618 50.06 -34.19 -10.32
CA GLY A 618 51.19 -33.27 -10.12
C GLY A 618 51.11 -31.82 -10.67
N GLY A 619 49.97 -31.36 -11.20
CA GLY A 619 49.74 -29.92 -11.43
C GLY A 619 48.52 -29.57 -12.28
N SER A 620 47.94 -28.39 -11.97
CA SER A 620 46.80 -27.65 -12.57
C SER A 620 45.38 -28.09 -12.17
N GLU A 621 44.81 -27.38 -11.20
CA GLU A 621 43.39 -27.04 -10.92
C GLU A 621 42.27 -27.93 -11.52
N VAL A 622 41.43 -28.50 -10.65
CA VAL A 622 40.12 -29.09 -11.01
C VAL A 622 39.07 -28.01 -10.85
N SER A 623 38.42 -27.61 -11.94
CA SER A 623 37.42 -26.54 -11.88
C SER A 623 36.43 -26.57 -13.03
N PHE A 624 35.29 -25.92 -12.82
CA PHE A 624 34.40 -25.52 -13.89
C PHE A 624 33.89 -24.09 -13.71
N THR A 625 33.58 -23.43 -14.82
CA THR A 625 33.09 -22.05 -14.86
C THR A 625 31.84 -21.99 -15.75
N PRO A 626 30.64 -21.70 -15.19
CA PRO A 626 29.44 -21.42 -15.95
C PRO A 626 29.55 -20.17 -16.84
N PRO A 627 28.55 -19.94 -17.72
CA PRO A 627 28.43 -18.73 -18.54
C PRO A 627 28.33 -17.44 -17.71
N LEU A 628 28.40 -16.29 -18.39
CA LEU A 628 28.27 -14.98 -17.74
C LEU A 628 26.84 -14.78 -17.20
N GLN A 629 26.74 -14.31 -15.97
CA GLN A 629 25.48 -14.19 -15.26
C GLN A 629 25.37 -12.85 -14.54
N TYR A 630 24.17 -12.28 -14.51
CA TYR A 630 23.85 -11.12 -13.70
C TYR A 630 23.38 -11.55 -12.30
N PHE A 631 23.96 -10.95 -11.27
CA PHE A 631 23.63 -11.21 -9.87
C PHE A 631 23.01 -9.98 -9.21
N ASN A 632 21.80 -10.14 -8.66
CA ASN A 632 21.29 -9.23 -7.64
C ASN A 632 21.75 -9.72 -6.26
N ASN A 633 22.83 -9.12 -5.76
CA ASN A 633 23.53 -9.56 -4.56
C ASN A 633 23.28 -8.64 -3.35
N THR A 634 22.20 -7.85 -3.38
CA THR A 634 21.82 -6.91 -2.31
C THR A 634 21.78 -7.57 -0.92
N ASN A 635 21.30 -8.83 -0.84
CA ASN A 635 21.17 -9.61 0.40
C ASN A 635 22.20 -10.75 0.53
N GLY A 636 23.17 -10.84 -0.38
CA GLY A 636 24.03 -12.00 -0.53
C GLY A 636 23.36 -13.14 -1.30
N THR A 637 24.10 -13.81 -2.17
CA THR A 637 23.59 -14.90 -3.00
C THR A 637 24.11 -16.25 -2.51
N PRO A 638 23.27 -17.15 -1.96
CA PRO A 638 23.68 -18.51 -1.62
C PRO A 638 23.89 -19.31 -2.92
N VAL A 639 25.07 -19.93 -3.03
CA VAL A 639 25.41 -20.87 -4.09
C VAL A 639 25.49 -22.26 -3.48
N THR A 640 24.56 -23.14 -3.84
CA THR A 640 24.47 -24.49 -3.29
C THR A 640 24.82 -25.53 -4.34
N MET A 641 25.59 -26.52 -3.92
CA MET A 641 26.02 -27.63 -4.75
C MET A 641 25.84 -28.93 -4.00
N GLU A 642 25.16 -29.87 -4.63
CA GLU A 642 24.95 -31.22 -4.13
C GLU A 642 26.12 -32.10 -4.58
N LEU A 643 26.86 -32.64 -3.60
CA LEU A 643 28.04 -33.46 -3.85
C LEU A 643 27.80 -34.91 -3.45
N ILE A 644 28.21 -35.84 -4.31
CA ILE A 644 28.25 -37.26 -4.01
C ILE A 644 29.72 -37.63 -3.74
N VAL A 645 30.02 -37.94 -2.47
CA VAL A 645 31.39 -38.16 -1.99
C VAL A 645 31.52 -39.59 -1.46
N PRO A 646 31.87 -40.57 -2.31
CA PRO A 646 31.96 -41.96 -1.89
C PRO A 646 33.14 -42.24 -0.94
N SER A 647 34.23 -41.45 -1.01
CA SER A 647 35.36 -41.48 -0.08
C SER A 647 36.35 -40.33 -0.34
N GLY A 648 36.97 -39.77 0.70
CA GLY A 648 38.01 -38.73 0.58
C GLY A 648 37.74 -37.51 1.45
N VAL A 649 38.65 -36.53 1.42
CA VAL A 649 38.47 -35.20 2.04
C VAL A 649 38.91 -34.17 1.02
N PHE A 650 38.10 -33.15 0.77
CA PHE A 650 38.41 -32.10 -0.21
C PHE A 650 37.95 -30.73 0.25
N ASP A 651 38.49 -29.71 -0.43
CA ASP A 651 38.11 -28.33 -0.26
C ASP A 651 37.41 -27.83 -1.52
N TRP A 652 36.29 -27.12 -1.35
CA TRP A 652 35.60 -26.43 -2.43
C TRP A 652 35.82 -24.93 -2.29
N THR A 653 36.38 -24.30 -3.32
CA THR A 653 36.53 -22.85 -3.41
C THR A 653 35.62 -22.28 -4.48
N LEU A 654 34.79 -21.30 -4.11
CA LEU A 654 34.03 -20.46 -5.04
C LEU A 654 34.77 -19.14 -5.26
N GLN A 655 34.99 -18.78 -6.52
CA GLN A 655 35.54 -17.49 -6.93
C GLN A 655 34.52 -16.71 -7.76
N VAL A 656 34.35 -15.43 -7.44
CA VAL A 656 33.59 -14.47 -8.26
C VAL A 656 34.58 -13.69 -9.11
N LEU A 657 34.35 -13.72 -10.42
CA LEU A 657 35.23 -13.14 -11.44
C LEU A 657 34.56 -11.93 -12.10
N ASP A 658 35.26 -10.79 -12.08
CA ASP A 658 34.99 -9.64 -12.94
C ASP A 658 36.05 -9.60 -14.04
N GLY A 659 35.65 -9.99 -15.26
CA GLY A 659 36.57 -10.29 -16.35
C GLY A 659 37.59 -11.37 -15.96
N ALA A 660 38.87 -11.01 -15.90
CA ALA A 660 39.96 -11.91 -15.50
C ALA A 660 40.34 -11.80 -14.01
N ASN A 661 39.73 -10.88 -13.25
CA ASN A 661 40.09 -10.59 -11.88
C ASN A 661 39.19 -11.35 -10.90
N VAL A 662 39.78 -11.93 -9.85
CA VAL A 662 39.04 -12.50 -8.73
C VAL A 662 38.69 -11.38 -7.74
N ILE A 663 37.40 -11.07 -7.59
CA ILE A 663 36.91 -10.01 -6.69
C ILE A 663 36.41 -10.56 -5.35
N ASN A 664 36.04 -11.84 -5.31
CA ASN A 664 35.70 -12.55 -4.09
C ASN A 664 36.14 -14.01 -4.19
N SER A 665 36.59 -14.60 -3.08
CA SER A 665 36.95 -16.02 -3.00
C SER A 665 36.66 -16.56 -1.62
N GLN A 666 35.96 -17.69 -1.55
CA GLN A 666 35.60 -18.36 -0.30
C GLN A 666 35.81 -19.86 -0.44
N THR A 667 36.23 -20.51 0.65
CA THR A 667 36.57 -21.94 0.66
C THR A 667 35.88 -22.65 1.81
N ILE A 668 35.20 -23.75 1.52
CA ILE A 668 34.79 -24.76 2.50
C ILE A 668 35.87 -25.84 2.49
N THR A 669 36.50 -26.07 3.65
CA THR A 669 37.57 -27.06 3.79
C THR A 669 37.07 -28.34 4.44
N GLY A 670 37.61 -29.48 4.04
CA GLY A 670 37.47 -30.73 4.79
C GLY A 670 36.16 -31.50 4.53
N ILE A 671 35.54 -31.36 3.36
CA ILE A 671 34.29 -32.02 3.00
C ILE A 671 34.56 -33.52 2.79
N SER A 672 33.82 -34.39 3.49
CA SER A 672 34.09 -35.84 3.53
C SER A 672 32.86 -36.75 3.41
N GLY A 673 31.68 -36.19 3.11
CA GLY A 673 30.42 -36.93 2.97
C GLY A 673 29.52 -36.31 1.90
N SER A 674 28.56 -37.09 1.39
CA SER A 674 27.60 -36.60 0.41
C SER A 674 26.58 -35.64 1.02
N GLY A 675 26.02 -34.77 0.18
CA GLY A 675 24.96 -33.82 0.51
C GLY A 675 25.30 -32.39 0.09
N ASP A 676 24.40 -31.47 0.43
CA ASP A 676 24.49 -30.07 0.03
C ASP A 676 25.62 -29.32 0.73
N GLN A 677 26.37 -28.56 -0.07
CA GLN A 677 27.35 -27.59 0.39
C GLN A 677 26.94 -26.21 -0.14
N THR A 678 26.94 -25.20 0.74
CA THR A 678 26.53 -23.84 0.37
C THR A 678 27.60 -22.81 0.69
N ILE A 679 27.97 -21.97 -0.29
CA ILE A 679 28.79 -20.77 -0.11
C ILE A 679 27.96 -19.54 -0.48
N THR A 680 27.87 -18.55 0.42
CA THR A 680 27.15 -17.30 0.15
C THR A 680 28.08 -16.24 -0.40
N ILE A 681 27.83 -15.75 -1.60
CA ILE A 681 28.49 -14.54 -2.13
C ILE A 681 28.10 -13.37 -1.22
N PRO A 682 29.06 -12.64 -0.61
CA PRO A 682 28.72 -11.60 0.34
C PRO A 682 28.19 -10.36 -0.39
N ASN A 683 27.24 -9.65 0.22
CA ASN A 683 26.65 -8.41 -0.32
C ASN A 683 27.65 -7.25 -0.56
N THR A 684 28.92 -7.43 -0.17
CA THR A 684 30.02 -6.52 -0.55
C THR A 684 30.40 -6.63 -2.02
N VAL A 685 30.03 -7.71 -2.70
CA VAL A 685 30.13 -7.80 -4.17
C VAL A 685 28.95 -7.02 -4.75
N PRO A 686 29.18 -5.94 -5.54
CA PRO A 686 28.10 -5.13 -6.09
C PRO A 686 27.18 -5.94 -7.02
N ASN A 687 25.96 -5.48 -7.26
CA ASN A 687 25.12 -6.02 -8.32
C ASN A 687 25.83 -5.87 -9.67
N GLY A 688 25.72 -6.87 -10.55
CA GLY A 688 26.37 -6.83 -11.85
C GLY A 688 26.59 -8.18 -12.50
N ALA A 689 27.22 -8.13 -13.67
CA ALA A 689 27.58 -9.29 -14.47
C ALA A 689 28.92 -9.90 -14.03
N TYR A 690 28.90 -11.16 -13.57
CA TYR A 690 30.09 -11.88 -13.11
C TYR A 690 30.12 -13.32 -13.65
N LYS A 691 31.31 -13.91 -13.67
CA LYS A 691 31.47 -15.36 -13.82
C LYS A 691 31.78 -15.99 -12.48
N LEU A 692 31.21 -17.17 -12.22
CA LEU A 692 31.58 -17.97 -11.06
C LEU A 692 32.60 -19.03 -11.49
N LYS A 693 33.60 -19.30 -10.65
CA LYS A 693 34.54 -20.40 -10.85
C LYS A 693 34.54 -21.29 -9.63
N PHE A 694 34.25 -22.57 -9.86
CA PHE A 694 34.15 -23.61 -8.85
C PHE A 694 35.44 -24.41 -8.90
N LEU A 695 36.27 -24.31 -7.87
CA LEU A 695 37.56 -25.00 -7.77
C LEU A 695 37.50 -26.07 -6.68
N PHE A 696 38.16 -27.20 -6.95
CA PHE A 696 38.23 -28.33 -6.03
C PHE A 696 39.69 -28.71 -5.79
N ASP A 697 40.05 -28.90 -4.52
CA ASP A 697 41.37 -29.37 -4.10
C ASP A 697 41.23 -30.62 -3.23
N ASP A 698 41.91 -31.70 -3.60
CA ASP A 698 41.93 -32.96 -2.87
C ASP A 698 42.94 -32.99 -1.71
N ASN A 699 43.61 -31.88 -1.43
CA ASN A 699 44.63 -31.73 -0.40
C ASN A 699 45.78 -32.75 -0.51
N GLY A 700 46.06 -33.24 -1.72
CA GLY A 700 47.11 -34.22 -1.99
C GLY A 700 46.76 -35.65 -1.57
N THR A 701 45.48 -35.95 -1.32
CA THR A 701 45.00 -37.31 -0.98
C THR A 701 45.02 -38.26 -2.18
N GLY A 702 45.16 -37.75 -3.40
CA GLY A 702 45.41 -38.54 -4.60
C GLY A 702 44.16 -39.22 -5.11
N ILE A 703 43.22 -38.44 -5.65
CA ILE A 703 42.04 -38.97 -6.35
C ILE A 703 42.50 -39.69 -7.64
N ASN A 704 42.51 -41.01 -7.61
CA ASN A 704 42.67 -41.81 -8.82
C ASN A 704 41.33 -41.87 -9.58
N ALA A 705 41.37 -42.27 -10.85
CA ALA A 705 40.17 -42.40 -11.70
C ALA A 705 39.11 -43.40 -11.17
N SER A 706 39.31 -44.03 -10.02
CA SER A 706 38.41 -44.99 -9.38
C SER A 706 37.73 -44.43 -8.11
N ASN A 707 38.15 -43.27 -7.59
CA ASN A 707 37.48 -42.56 -6.50
C ASN A 707 36.63 -41.43 -7.11
N HIS A 708 35.32 -41.64 -7.17
CA HIS A 708 34.41 -40.83 -7.98
C HIS A 708 33.69 -39.76 -7.14
N ILE A 709 34.29 -38.59 -6.94
CA ILE A 709 33.52 -37.44 -6.43
C ILE A 709 32.71 -36.89 -7.59
N GLU A 710 31.41 -36.73 -7.37
CA GLU A 710 30.46 -36.30 -8.39
C GLU A 710 29.70 -35.07 -7.90
N VAL A 711 29.52 -34.09 -8.78
CA VAL A 711 28.55 -33.01 -8.60
C VAL A 711 27.27 -33.48 -9.24
N ASP A 712 26.23 -33.61 -8.42
CA ASP A 712 24.89 -34.03 -8.85
C ASP A 712 24.13 -32.80 -9.36
N ARG A 713 24.05 -31.79 -8.51
CA ARG A 713 23.25 -30.58 -8.76
C ARG A 713 23.98 -29.31 -8.36
N LEU A 714 23.74 -28.23 -9.10
CA LEU A 714 24.20 -26.89 -8.79
C LEU A 714 23.05 -25.91 -8.96
N TYR A 715 22.73 -25.14 -7.92
CA TYR A 715 21.62 -24.18 -7.97
C TYR A 715 21.90 -22.90 -7.18
N TYR A 716 21.46 -21.77 -7.74
CA TYR A 716 21.57 -20.44 -7.14
C TYR A 716 20.75 -19.38 -7.89
N ASN A 717 20.54 -18.22 -7.26
CA ASN A 717 19.85 -17.10 -7.90
C ASN A 717 20.80 -16.29 -8.79
N ALA A 718 20.60 -16.38 -10.09
CA ALA A 718 21.29 -15.62 -11.12
C ALA A 718 20.46 -15.54 -12.41
N ILE A 719 20.72 -14.51 -13.21
CA ILE A 719 20.11 -14.33 -14.55
C ILE A 719 21.18 -14.61 -15.59
N LEU A 720 20.91 -15.52 -16.51
CA LEU A 720 21.79 -15.80 -17.63
C LEU A 720 21.65 -14.68 -18.67
N ILE A 721 22.77 -14.03 -18.98
CA ILE A 721 22.84 -12.88 -19.90
C ILE A 721 23.71 -13.16 -21.13
N ASP A 722 24.10 -14.42 -21.31
CA ASP A 722 24.85 -14.95 -22.45
C ASP A 722 23.95 -15.89 -23.24
N ASP A 723 24.21 -16.12 -24.53
CA ASP A 723 23.36 -16.94 -25.43
C ASP A 723 23.56 -18.46 -25.21
N CYS A 724 23.76 -18.87 -23.96
CA CYS A 724 24.25 -20.18 -23.55
C CYS A 724 23.22 -20.97 -22.74
N ALA A 725 21.93 -20.79 -23.03
CA ALA A 725 20.83 -21.44 -22.32
C ALA A 725 20.66 -22.92 -22.70
N ASP A 726 21.15 -23.33 -23.87
CA ASP A 726 21.00 -24.68 -24.41
C ASP A 726 21.59 -25.75 -23.49
N GLY A 727 20.75 -26.70 -23.08
CA GLY A 727 21.13 -27.85 -22.27
C GLY A 727 21.27 -27.57 -20.77
N LEU A 728 20.79 -26.41 -20.29
CA LEU A 728 20.56 -26.14 -18.87
C LEU A 728 19.17 -26.61 -18.44
N ASN A 729 19.03 -27.13 -17.23
CA ASN A 729 17.78 -27.67 -16.70
C ASN A 729 16.80 -26.53 -16.39
N PHE A 730 17.20 -25.52 -15.61
CA PHE A 730 16.38 -24.33 -15.38
C PHE A 730 17.21 -23.05 -15.45
N VAL A 731 16.74 -22.09 -16.24
CA VAL A 731 17.44 -20.81 -16.39
C VAL A 731 16.47 -19.67 -16.60
N THR A 732 16.79 -18.53 -15.98
CA THR A 732 16.16 -17.24 -16.26
C THR A 732 17.08 -16.40 -17.14
N THR A 733 16.60 -16.02 -18.32
CA THR A 733 17.28 -15.07 -19.21
C THR A 733 16.58 -13.72 -19.18
N SER A 734 17.30 -12.65 -19.53
CA SER A 734 16.71 -11.32 -19.69
C SER A 734 17.16 -10.66 -20.99
N THR A 735 16.28 -9.84 -21.58
CA THR A 735 16.65 -8.98 -22.72
C THR A 735 17.50 -7.79 -22.30
N HIS A 736 17.34 -7.29 -21.07
CA HIS A 736 18.11 -6.17 -20.47
C HIS A 736 18.30 -6.40 -18.97
N ASN A 737 19.31 -5.80 -18.35
CA ASN A 737 19.61 -5.92 -16.93
C ASN A 737 19.58 -4.55 -16.24
N PRO A 738 19.34 -4.49 -14.92
CA PRO A 738 19.43 -3.22 -14.19
C PRO A 738 20.77 -2.53 -14.42
N GLY A 739 20.71 -1.24 -14.71
CA GLY A 739 21.86 -0.40 -15.05
C GLY A 739 22.16 -0.32 -16.55
N ASP A 740 21.47 -1.08 -17.41
CA ASP A 740 21.58 -0.94 -18.87
C ASP A 740 21.04 0.43 -19.33
N GLU A 741 21.62 0.97 -20.40
CA GLU A 741 21.20 2.22 -21.03
C GLU A 741 20.05 2.00 -22.02
N PHE A 742 18.97 2.77 -21.88
CA PHE A 742 17.77 2.68 -22.72
C PHE A 742 17.64 3.89 -23.65
N PRO A 743 17.29 3.70 -24.95
CA PRO A 743 17.03 4.80 -25.86
C PRO A 743 15.66 5.45 -25.59
N ILE A 744 15.48 6.67 -26.08
CA ILE A 744 14.20 7.42 -26.01
C ILE A 744 13.06 6.58 -26.61
N GLY A 745 11.92 6.56 -25.91
CA GLY A 745 10.73 5.79 -26.24
C GLY A 745 10.57 4.54 -25.37
N ASN A 746 9.68 3.66 -25.80
CA ASN A 746 9.33 2.47 -25.03
C ASN A 746 10.16 1.26 -25.47
N THR A 747 10.92 0.69 -24.54
CA THR A 747 11.66 -0.56 -24.70
C THR A 747 11.05 -1.62 -23.80
N GLN A 748 10.59 -2.73 -24.40
CA GLN A 748 10.07 -3.85 -23.63
C GLN A 748 11.22 -4.70 -23.08
N VAL A 749 11.27 -4.84 -21.76
CA VAL A 749 12.16 -5.77 -21.07
C VAL A 749 11.40 -7.07 -20.81
N THR A 750 12.03 -8.20 -21.13
CA THR A 750 11.43 -9.52 -20.98
C THR A 750 12.38 -10.42 -20.20
N TYR A 751 11.90 -10.89 -19.06
CA TYR A 751 12.48 -12.01 -18.34
C TYR A 751 11.81 -13.29 -18.83
N THR A 752 12.60 -14.32 -19.09
CA THR A 752 12.11 -15.62 -19.55
C THR A 752 12.73 -16.71 -18.68
N ALA A 753 11.89 -17.38 -17.89
CA ALA A 753 12.29 -18.56 -17.13
C ALA A 753 11.94 -19.80 -17.95
N THR A 754 12.92 -20.65 -18.20
CA THR A 754 12.78 -21.85 -19.03
C THR A 754 13.21 -23.07 -18.23
N LEU A 755 12.28 -24.00 -18.03
CA LEU A 755 12.53 -25.35 -17.52
C LEU A 755 12.60 -26.34 -18.69
N THR A 756 13.72 -27.04 -18.79
CA THR A 756 13.98 -28.04 -19.84
C THR A 756 14.20 -29.40 -19.19
N PHE A 757 13.46 -30.41 -19.66
CA PHE A 757 13.57 -31.79 -19.18
C PHE A 757 14.71 -32.55 -19.89
N SER A 758 15.37 -33.44 -19.16
CA SER A 758 16.43 -34.29 -19.70
C SER A 758 15.86 -35.47 -20.50
N GLY A 759 16.25 -35.59 -21.78
CA GLY A 759 15.93 -36.73 -22.65
C GLY A 759 15.02 -36.43 -23.86
N ASN A 760 15.21 -37.20 -24.94
CA ASN A 760 14.58 -36.97 -26.26
C ASN A 760 13.05 -37.24 -26.34
N ASN A 761 12.39 -37.57 -25.22
CA ASN A 761 10.97 -37.95 -25.17
C ASN A 761 10.15 -37.22 -24.07
N GLY A 762 10.71 -36.20 -23.41
CA GLY A 762 9.98 -35.39 -22.42
C GLY A 762 8.96 -34.43 -23.04
N PRO A 763 8.05 -33.83 -22.25
CA PRO A 763 7.27 -32.68 -22.70
C PRO A 763 8.20 -31.55 -23.17
N GLY A 764 7.69 -30.67 -24.05
CA GLY A 764 8.45 -29.49 -24.49
C GLY A 764 8.87 -28.60 -23.31
N PRO A 765 9.85 -27.68 -23.49
CA PRO A 765 10.28 -26.81 -22.41
C PRO A 765 9.10 -25.99 -21.87
N ILE A 766 9.03 -25.86 -20.55
CA ILE A 766 8.03 -25.04 -19.86
C ILE A 766 8.63 -23.64 -19.75
N VAL A 767 7.91 -22.67 -20.27
CA VAL A 767 8.38 -21.29 -20.37
C VAL A 767 7.36 -20.38 -19.69
N GLU A 768 7.85 -19.56 -18.78
CA GLU A 768 7.10 -18.42 -18.28
C GLU A 768 7.85 -17.14 -18.61
N THR A 769 7.11 -16.08 -18.90
CA THR A 769 7.66 -14.78 -19.22
C THR A 769 7.05 -13.71 -18.35
N CYS A 770 7.90 -12.84 -17.82
CA CYS A 770 7.51 -11.58 -17.18
C CYS A 770 7.98 -10.45 -18.10
N THR A 771 7.06 -9.55 -18.46
CA THR A 771 7.38 -8.39 -19.29
C THR A 771 6.96 -7.10 -18.61
N PHE A 772 7.81 -6.09 -18.73
CA PHE A 772 7.50 -4.72 -18.34
C PHE A 772 8.14 -3.77 -19.35
N ASN A 773 7.62 -2.55 -19.40
CA ASN A 773 8.10 -1.52 -20.30
C ASN A 773 9.02 -0.57 -19.54
N VAL A 774 10.17 -0.24 -20.15
CA VAL A 774 10.98 0.91 -19.77
C VAL A 774 10.70 2.00 -20.79
N GLU A 775 10.02 3.06 -20.35
CA GLU A 775 9.76 4.23 -21.18
C GLU A 775 10.72 5.36 -20.79
N VAL A 776 11.62 5.68 -21.71
CA VAL A 776 12.49 6.86 -21.59
C VAL A 776 11.78 8.03 -22.25
N ILE A 777 11.28 8.94 -21.42
CA ILE A 777 10.49 10.09 -21.86
C ILE A 777 11.41 11.27 -22.10
N GLU A 778 11.42 11.77 -23.33
CA GLU A 778 11.97 13.09 -23.66
C GLU A 778 10.81 14.09 -23.67
N VAL A 779 10.83 15.04 -22.73
CA VAL A 779 9.85 16.13 -22.69
C VAL A 779 10.40 17.28 -23.52
N GLU A 780 9.69 17.64 -24.59
CA GLU A 780 10.02 18.81 -25.39
C GLU A 780 9.89 20.08 -24.53
N ALA A 781 10.91 20.96 -24.62
CA ALA A 781 10.90 22.25 -23.95
C ALA A 781 9.69 23.10 -24.37
N PRO A 782 9.10 23.90 -23.45
CA PRO A 782 8.04 24.82 -23.80
C PRO A 782 8.50 25.74 -24.94
N VAL A 783 7.64 25.94 -25.94
CA VAL A 783 7.97 26.80 -27.07
C VAL A 783 7.65 28.24 -26.68
N SER A 784 8.67 29.09 -26.63
CA SER A 784 8.48 30.53 -26.46
C SER A 784 8.02 31.17 -27.77
N SER A 785 6.97 31.98 -27.71
CA SER A 785 6.57 32.88 -28.80
C SER A 785 7.42 34.16 -28.87
N GLY A 786 8.38 34.31 -27.96
CA GLY A 786 9.29 35.45 -27.82
C GLY A 786 9.22 36.11 -26.44
N ASP A 787 10.04 37.14 -26.24
CA ASP A 787 9.99 38.01 -25.07
C ASP A 787 8.76 38.94 -25.13
N ILE A 788 8.17 39.29 -23.98
CA ILE A 788 7.05 40.24 -23.91
C ILE A 788 7.60 41.60 -23.50
N ALA A 789 7.41 42.59 -24.37
CA ALA A 789 7.86 43.95 -24.13
C ALA A 789 6.72 44.95 -24.38
N GLU A 790 6.35 45.71 -23.34
CA GLU A 790 5.21 46.64 -23.37
C GLU A 790 5.56 47.97 -22.69
N CYS A 791 4.76 49.00 -22.95
CA CYS A 791 4.95 50.35 -22.40
C CYS A 791 4.09 50.58 -21.16
N ALA A 792 4.67 51.01 -20.05
CA ALA A 792 3.96 51.29 -18.81
C ALA A 792 2.81 52.30 -19.03
N ILE A 793 1.60 51.94 -18.59
CA ILE A 793 0.43 52.83 -18.52
C ILE A 793 0.14 53.20 -17.06
N ASP A 794 -0.68 54.22 -16.79
CA ASP A 794 -1.10 54.58 -15.41
C ASP A 794 -2.58 54.16 -15.18
N PRO A 795 -2.88 53.26 -14.22
CA PRO A 795 -1.95 52.56 -13.32
C PRO A 795 -1.12 51.47 -14.02
N ILE A 796 0.10 51.21 -13.51
CA ILE A 796 1.06 50.25 -14.08
C ILE A 796 0.41 48.87 -14.26
N GLN A 797 0.48 48.34 -15.48
CA GLN A 797 -0.03 47.02 -15.83
C GLN A 797 0.92 45.90 -15.39
N THR A 798 0.41 44.68 -15.33
CA THR A 798 1.18 43.46 -15.04
C THR A 798 1.40 42.67 -16.33
N LEU A 799 2.65 42.38 -16.67
CA LEU A 799 3.03 41.40 -17.70
C LEU A 799 3.16 40.02 -17.07
N ASN A 800 2.86 38.96 -17.81
CA ASN A 800 2.97 37.58 -17.33
C ASN A 800 3.70 36.71 -18.35
N ALA A 801 4.78 36.04 -17.93
CA ALA A 801 5.59 35.21 -18.81
C ALA A 801 4.82 34.01 -19.38
N ASN A 802 3.73 33.60 -18.73
CA ASN A 802 2.82 32.57 -19.25
C ASN A 802 2.18 32.97 -20.59
N ASP A 803 2.05 34.27 -20.90
CA ASP A 803 1.46 34.73 -22.16
C ASP A 803 2.41 34.54 -23.37
N ALA A 804 3.68 34.22 -23.11
CA ALA A 804 4.73 34.02 -24.10
C ALA A 804 5.17 32.56 -24.26
N ILE A 805 4.50 31.61 -23.59
CA ILE A 805 4.83 30.19 -23.66
C ILE A 805 3.64 29.41 -24.16
N THR A 806 3.89 28.48 -25.08
CA THR A 806 2.96 27.42 -25.44
C THR A 806 3.58 26.09 -25.08
N VAL A 807 2.82 25.25 -24.37
CA VAL A 807 3.21 23.89 -24.01
C VAL A 807 2.25 22.89 -24.68
N ASN A 808 2.78 21.72 -25.06
CA ASN A 808 1.97 20.65 -25.67
C ASN A 808 0.87 20.17 -24.70
N GLN A 809 -0.28 19.73 -25.23
CA GLN A 809 -1.41 19.31 -24.41
C GLN A 809 -1.03 18.14 -23.49
N GLY A 810 -1.34 18.26 -22.19
CA GLY A 810 -1.04 17.24 -21.17
C GLY A 810 0.18 17.54 -20.31
N LEU A 811 0.97 18.56 -20.66
CA LEU A 811 2.12 19.03 -19.88
C LEU A 811 1.76 20.26 -19.04
N SER A 812 2.43 20.42 -17.91
CA SER A 812 2.38 21.60 -17.03
C SER A 812 3.65 22.44 -17.17
N VAL A 813 3.61 23.73 -16.83
CA VAL A 813 4.78 24.61 -16.87
C VAL A 813 5.13 25.04 -15.46
N VAL A 814 6.37 24.80 -15.06
CA VAL A 814 6.97 25.28 -13.82
C VAL A 814 8.00 26.35 -14.17
N TRP A 815 8.01 27.46 -13.43
CA TRP A 815 8.88 28.60 -13.72
C TRP A 815 10.01 28.73 -12.70
N TYR A 816 11.15 29.22 -13.16
CA TYR A 816 12.35 29.40 -12.33
C TYR A 816 13.01 30.77 -12.54
N ASP A 817 13.81 31.19 -11.56
CA ASP A 817 14.62 32.43 -11.57
C ASP A 817 16.02 32.29 -12.19
N ALA A 818 16.39 31.09 -12.68
CA ALA A 818 17.65 30.84 -13.37
C ALA A 818 17.57 29.64 -14.31
N GLU A 819 18.49 29.58 -15.27
CA GLU A 819 18.62 28.51 -16.27
C GLU A 819 18.97 27.14 -15.65
N ILE A 820 19.77 27.12 -14.58
CA ILE A 820 20.18 25.89 -13.85
C ILE A 820 20.19 26.21 -12.35
N ASN A 821 19.68 25.29 -11.51
CA ASN A 821 19.62 25.43 -10.04
C ASN A 821 18.83 26.67 -9.53
N GLY A 822 17.93 27.21 -10.34
CA GLY A 822 17.05 28.32 -9.93
C GLY A 822 15.98 27.90 -8.92
N ASN A 823 15.44 28.86 -8.17
CA ASN A 823 14.29 28.67 -7.29
C ASN A 823 12.99 28.72 -8.11
N GLU A 824 11.99 27.95 -7.70
CA GLU A 824 10.67 27.92 -8.33
C GLU A 824 9.91 29.24 -8.09
N ILE A 825 9.33 29.79 -9.16
CA ILE A 825 8.58 31.04 -9.19
C ILE A 825 7.10 30.72 -9.49
N GLN A 826 6.25 30.90 -8.48
CA GLN A 826 4.81 30.60 -8.60
C GLN A 826 4.07 31.55 -9.56
N ASN A 827 4.50 32.80 -9.66
CA ASN A 827 3.87 33.83 -10.50
C ASN A 827 4.97 34.60 -11.26
N PRO A 828 5.30 34.21 -12.50
CA PRO A 828 6.34 34.87 -13.30
C PRO A 828 5.78 36.15 -13.94
N ILE A 829 5.54 37.17 -13.11
CA ILE A 829 4.92 38.43 -13.52
C ILE A 829 5.89 39.61 -13.36
N LEU A 830 5.68 40.68 -14.13
CA LEU A 830 6.37 41.96 -13.98
C LEU A 830 5.35 43.09 -13.91
N ASP A 831 5.26 43.77 -12.76
CA ASP A 831 4.31 44.85 -12.46
C ASP A 831 5.02 46.17 -12.10
N SER A 832 6.30 46.28 -12.45
CA SER A 832 7.11 47.49 -12.26
C SER A 832 8.03 47.71 -13.46
N ILE A 833 8.45 48.97 -13.66
CA ILE A 833 9.33 49.35 -14.77
C ILE A 833 10.67 48.64 -14.61
N GLY A 834 11.09 47.91 -15.64
CA GLY A 834 12.29 47.09 -15.59
C GLY A 834 12.26 45.94 -16.59
N SER A 835 13.20 45.03 -16.44
CA SER A 835 13.29 43.80 -17.23
C SER A 835 13.67 42.65 -16.32
N GLU A 836 12.93 41.55 -16.41
CA GLU A 836 13.18 40.32 -15.65
C GLU A 836 13.08 39.12 -16.59
N THR A 837 13.99 38.16 -16.44
CA THR A 837 13.97 36.91 -17.21
C THR A 837 13.46 35.78 -16.32
N TYR A 838 12.54 34.99 -16.85
CA TYR A 838 12.04 33.78 -16.22
C TYR A 838 12.32 32.57 -17.11
N TRP A 839 12.51 31.40 -16.50
CA TRP A 839 12.84 30.17 -17.21
C TRP A 839 11.72 29.14 -17.04
N ALA A 840 11.01 28.83 -18.13
CA ALA A 840 9.92 27.87 -18.16
C ALA A 840 10.45 26.44 -18.39
N GLU A 841 10.03 25.53 -17.54
CA GLU A 841 10.29 24.10 -17.62
C GLU A 841 8.95 23.39 -17.85
N ALA A 842 8.80 22.67 -18.96
CA ALA A 842 7.65 21.79 -19.14
C ALA A 842 7.87 20.53 -18.29
N VAL A 843 6.84 20.16 -17.54
CA VAL A 843 6.79 18.97 -16.70
C VAL A 843 5.56 18.17 -17.07
N ASP A 844 5.74 16.89 -17.43
CA ASP A 844 4.64 15.99 -17.72
C ASP A 844 3.94 15.46 -16.44
N THR A 845 2.96 14.57 -16.60
CA THR A 845 2.26 13.94 -15.47
C THR A 845 3.13 13.00 -14.65
N SER A 846 4.28 12.59 -15.19
CA SER A 846 5.23 11.64 -14.62
C SER A 846 6.45 12.32 -14.01
N ASN A 847 6.42 13.66 -13.93
CA ASN A 847 7.43 14.53 -13.33
C ASN A 847 8.74 14.61 -14.13
N CYS A 848 8.72 14.26 -15.42
CA CYS A 848 9.85 14.47 -16.31
C CYS A 848 9.89 15.91 -16.79
N SER A 849 11.08 16.51 -16.67
CA SER A 849 11.33 17.91 -16.99
C SER A 849 12.08 18.03 -18.30
N SER A 850 11.69 19.04 -19.07
CA SER A 850 12.41 19.48 -20.26
C SER A 850 13.59 20.40 -19.91
N VAL A 851 14.45 20.69 -20.89
CA VAL A 851 15.35 21.84 -20.78
C VAL A 851 14.55 23.14 -20.70
N ARG A 852 15.06 24.14 -19.96
CA ARG A 852 14.32 25.38 -19.71
C ARG A 852 14.35 26.34 -20.90
N THR A 853 13.19 26.92 -21.20
CA THR A 853 13.05 28.00 -22.18
C THR A 853 12.93 29.34 -21.47
N SER A 854 13.79 30.30 -21.81
CA SER A 854 13.72 31.65 -21.22
C SER A 854 12.63 32.51 -21.85
N VAL A 855 11.95 33.31 -21.03
CA VAL A 855 11.11 34.44 -21.43
C VAL A 855 11.53 35.66 -20.64
N THR A 856 11.86 36.74 -21.34
CA THR A 856 12.13 38.04 -20.72
C THR A 856 10.88 38.90 -20.80
N LEU A 857 10.44 39.39 -19.64
CA LEU A 857 9.42 40.43 -19.53
C LEU A 857 10.11 41.78 -19.44
N THR A 858 9.72 42.74 -20.26
CA THR A 858 10.24 44.11 -20.20
C THR A 858 9.10 45.11 -20.19
N LEU A 859 9.06 45.94 -19.14
CA LEU A 859 8.11 47.05 -19.06
C LEU A 859 8.87 48.38 -19.17
N PHE A 860 8.70 49.05 -20.30
CA PHE A 860 9.36 50.33 -20.58
C PHE A 860 8.64 51.48 -19.90
N ALA A 861 9.39 52.46 -19.39
CA ALA A 861 8.79 53.70 -18.89
C ALA A 861 8.12 54.48 -20.03
N ALA A 862 6.92 55.02 -19.81
CA ALA A 862 6.34 55.98 -20.75
C ALA A 862 7.22 57.24 -20.84
N PRO A 863 7.36 57.87 -22.02
CA PRO A 863 8.16 59.09 -22.16
C PRO A 863 7.53 60.24 -21.38
N ASN A 864 8.37 61.04 -20.73
CA ASN A 864 7.94 62.30 -20.11
C ASN A 864 7.76 63.36 -21.20
N VAL A 865 6.55 63.88 -21.36
CA VAL A 865 6.17 64.82 -22.43
C VAL A 865 5.71 66.13 -21.82
N ASP A 866 6.22 67.25 -22.34
CA ASP A 866 5.90 68.60 -21.89
C ASP A 866 5.62 69.50 -23.11
N ALA A 867 4.43 70.10 -23.15
CA ALA A 867 4.01 71.00 -24.22
C ALA A 867 4.56 72.43 -24.05
N GLY A 868 5.04 72.81 -22.88
CA GLY A 868 5.56 74.15 -22.58
C GLY A 868 4.47 75.21 -22.38
N ASP A 869 4.89 76.46 -22.16
CA ASP A 869 4.02 77.62 -21.89
C ASP A 869 4.41 78.78 -22.81
N TYR A 870 3.43 79.33 -23.53
CA TYR A 870 3.63 80.35 -24.58
C TYR A 870 2.99 81.71 -24.24
N GLY A 871 2.44 81.85 -23.03
CA GLY A 871 1.85 83.10 -22.53
C GLY A 871 0.70 83.64 -23.39
N PRO A 872 0.19 84.85 -23.06
CA PRO A 872 -0.82 85.50 -23.88
C PRO A 872 -0.21 86.22 -25.10
N LEU A 873 -0.88 86.15 -26.24
CA LEU A 873 -0.49 86.81 -27.50
C LEU A 873 -1.57 87.77 -27.98
N CYS A 874 -1.20 88.80 -28.75
CA CYS A 874 -2.20 89.62 -29.46
C CYS A 874 -2.57 88.98 -30.80
N ASP A 875 -3.82 89.15 -31.22
CA ASP A 875 -4.41 88.62 -32.46
C ASP A 875 -3.80 89.17 -33.76
N ASN A 876 -2.81 90.05 -33.67
CA ASN A 876 -2.12 90.67 -34.79
C ASN A 876 -0.59 90.51 -34.73
N VAL A 877 -0.06 89.64 -33.85
CA VAL A 877 1.37 89.33 -33.83
C VAL A 877 1.73 88.27 -34.88
N SER A 878 2.99 88.24 -35.30
CA SER A 878 3.48 87.22 -36.22
C SER A 878 3.44 85.82 -35.57
N PRO A 879 3.31 84.73 -36.36
CA PRO A 879 3.29 83.37 -35.85
C PRO A 879 4.51 83.05 -34.96
N ILE A 880 4.28 82.33 -33.86
CA ILE A 880 5.32 81.85 -32.93
C ILE A 880 5.62 80.37 -33.17
N ILE A 881 6.74 79.88 -32.64
CA ILE A 881 7.10 78.46 -32.71
C ILE A 881 6.81 77.77 -31.38
N LEU A 882 5.95 76.75 -31.41
CA LEU A 882 5.73 75.78 -30.33
C LEU A 882 6.84 74.74 -30.37
N THR A 883 7.35 74.32 -29.22
CA THR A 883 8.42 73.33 -29.08
C THR A 883 8.07 72.36 -27.97
N GLY A 884 7.82 71.10 -28.31
CA GLY A 884 7.48 70.07 -27.34
C GLY A 884 8.73 69.34 -26.87
N ILE A 885 8.77 68.93 -25.61
CA ILE A 885 9.88 68.15 -25.04
C ILE A 885 9.42 66.69 -24.91
N PRO A 886 10.17 65.70 -25.42
CA PRO A 886 11.43 65.83 -26.16
C PRO A 886 11.22 66.33 -27.60
N THR A 887 12.07 67.24 -28.08
CA THR A 887 11.93 67.83 -29.44
C THR A 887 12.70 67.02 -30.48
N ASN A 888 12.02 66.18 -31.24
CA ASN A 888 12.55 65.50 -32.42
C ASN A 888 11.42 64.99 -33.33
N SER A 889 11.76 64.31 -34.42
CA SER A 889 10.83 63.79 -35.43
C SER A 889 9.76 62.82 -34.93
N ASN A 890 9.87 62.31 -33.71
CA ASN A 890 8.84 61.44 -33.12
C ASN A 890 7.78 62.23 -32.33
N GLY A 891 7.92 63.55 -32.27
CA GLY A 891 6.97 64.47 -31.66
C GLY A 891 6.08 65.16 -32.71
N THR A 892 4.79 65.29 -32.41
CA THR A 892 3.80 65.94 -33.28
C THR A 892 2.91 66.87 -32.48
N TRP A 893 2.58 68.01 -33.08
CA TRP A 893 1.66 69.00 -32.54
C TRP A 893 0.32 69.01 -33.26
N ASN A 894 -0.75 69.29 -32.52
CA ASN A 894 -2.07 69.47 -33.08
C ASN A 894 -2.85 70.55 -32.32
N GLY A 895 -3.70 71.32 -33.02
CA GLY A 895 -4.48 72.39 -32.42
C GLY A 895 -4.95 73.43 -33.44
N THR A 896 -5.89 74.27 -33.04
CA THR A 896 -6.36 75.37 -33.91
C THR A 896 -5.25 76.41 -34.04
N GLY A 897 -4.96 76.90 -35.25
CA GLY A 897 -3.86 77.83 -35.49
C GLY A 897 -2.47 77.18 -35.55
N VAL A 898 -2.36 75.87 -35.30
CA VAL A 898 -1.10 75.12 -35.31
C VAL A 898 -0.84 74.50 -36.68
N SER A 899 0.39 74.66 -37.17
CA SER A 899 0.95 73.91 -38.30
C SER A 899 2.18 73.15 -37.82
N ASP A 900 2.05 71.83 -37.66
CA ASP A 900 3.12 70.95 -37.21
C ASP A 900 4.28 70.89 -38.21
N ASN A 901 5.51 70.97 -37.71
CA ASN A 901 6.72 70.90 -38.54
C ASN A 901 7.26 69.46 -38.67
N GLY A 902 6.70 68.50 -37.92
CA GLY A 902 7.08 67.07 -37.96
C GLY A 902 8.46 66.79 -37.34
N ASP A 903 8.98 67.70 -36.53
CA ASP A 903 10.28 67.60 -35.84
C ASP A 903 10.18 67.88 -34.34
N GLY A 904 8.97 67.82 -33.77
CA GLY A 904 8.70 68.17 -32.39
C GLY A 904 8.40 69.65 -32.18
N THR A 905 8.42 70.46 -33.25
CA THR A 905 8.02 71.87 -33.23
C THR A 905 6.81 72.14 -34.13
N ALA A 906 6.14 73.26 -33.91
CA ALA A 906 5.05 73.71 -34.77
C ALA A 906 4.96 75.23 -34.85
N SER A 907 4.45 75.77 -35.95
CA SER A 907 4.11 77.19 -36.04
C SER A 907 2.70 77.41 -35.51
N PHE A 908 2.51 78.35 -34.59
CA PHE A 908 1.20 78.81 -34.13
C PHE A 908 0.93 80.23 -34.62
N ASP A 909 -0.08 80.40 -35.46
CA ASP A 909 -0.54 81.70 -35.97
C ASP A 909 -1.72 82.21 -35.14
N PRO A 910 -1.52 83.26 -34.31
CA PRO A 910 -2.60 83.83 -33.51
C PRO A 910 -3.55 84.72 -34.31
N THR A 911 -3.27 84.96 -35.60
CA THR A 911 -4.01 85.94 -36.41
C THR A 911 -5.49 85.59 -36.52
N GLY A 912 -6.35 86.48 -36.05
CA GLY A 912 -7.81 86.30 -36.09
C GLY A 912 -8.36 85.26 -35.12
N LEU A 913 -7.54 84.77 -34.17
CA LEU A 913 -7.97 83.93 -33.05
C LEU A 913 -8.31 84.81 -31.83
N SER A 914 -9.10 84.28 -30.90
CA SER A 914 -9.41 84.96 -29.63
C SER A 914 -9.73 83.96 -28.53
N GLY A 915 -9.42 84.31 -27.28
CA GLY A 915 -9.62 83.45 -26.11
C GLY A 915 -8.52 82.39 -25.95
N THR A 916 -8.73 81.42 -25.06
CA THR A 916 -7.77 80.35 -24.78
C THR A 916 -7.81 79.27 -25.87
N ILE A 917 -6.68 79.04 -26.52
CA ILE A 917 -6.47 77.99 -27.51
C ILE A 917 -5.61 76.89 -26.90
N THR A 918 -6.21 75.72 -26.68
CA THR A 918 -5.48 74.53 -26.23
C THR A 918 -4.83 73.84 -27.43
N VAL A 919 -3.52 73.60 -27.33
CA VAL A 919 -2.70 72.88 -28.31
C VAL A 919 -2.10 71.64 -27.65
N THR A 920 -2.02 70.53 -28.38
CA THR A 920 -1.56 69.24 -27.85
C THR A 920 -0.26 68.83 -28.51
N TYR A 921 0.72 68.43 -27.69
CA TYR A 921 1.95 67.78 -28.12
C TYR A 921 1.90 66.29 -27.79
N SER A 922 2.26 65.43 -28.75
CA SER A 922 2.33 63.98 -28.57
C SER A 922 3.69 63.47 -29.03
N TYR A 923 4.30 62.57 -28.26
CA TYR A 923 5.64 62.05 -28.53
C TYR A 923 5.71 60.54 -28.32
N SER A 924 6.38 59.85 -29.24
CA SER A 924 6.73 58.43 -29.11
C SER A 924 8.24 58.22 -28.98
N ASP A 925 8.67 57.43 -28.01
CA ASP A 925 10.09 57.08 -27.88
C ASP A 925 10.52 55.96 -28.83
N ASN A 926 11.80 55.56 -28.76
CA ASN A 926 12.36 54.50 -29.60
C ASN A 926 11.85 53.09 -29.26
N ASN A 927 11.13 52.93 -28.13
CA ASN A 927 10.47 51.69 -27.74
C ASN A 927 8.99 51.68 -28.15
N ASN A 928 8.56 52.65 -28.99
CA ASN A 928 7.18 52.88 -29.40
C ASN A 928 6.23 53.25 -28.25
N CYS A 929 6.75 53.67 -27.10
CA CYS A 929 5.93 54.17 -26.01
C CYS A 929 5.54 55.62 -26.28
N SER A 930 4.23 55.90 -26.29
CA SER A 930 3.70 57.23 -26.60
C SER A 930 3.09 57.90 -25.38
N SER A 931 3.33 59.20 -25.21
CA SER A 931 2.67 60.05 -24.22
C SER A 931 2.34 61.42 -24.84
N SER A 932 1.47 62.19 -24.21
CA SER A 932 1.05 63.51 -24.69
C SER A 932 0.83 64.49 -23.55
N ASP A 933 0.98 65.77 -23.87
CA ASP A 933 0.73 66.90 -22.96
C ASP A 933 0.07 68.06 -23.72
N THR A 934 -0.53 69.02 -23.00
CA THR A 934 -1.27 70.15 -23.59
C THR A 934 -0.80 71.49 -23.06
N ALA A 935 -0.74 72.50 -23.93
CA ALA A 935 -0.50 73.89 -23.57
C ALA A 935 -1.70 74.78 -23.93
N ASP A 936 -2.07 75.70 -23.04
CA ASP A 936 -3.14 76.67 -23.25
C ASP A 936 -2.55 78.04 -23.58
N ILE A 937 -2.90 78.60 -24.75
CA ILE A 937 -2.40 79.90 -25.23
C ILE A 937 -3.55 80.91 -25.28
N GLU A 938 -3.46 82.01 -24.54
CA GLU A 938 -4.51 83.03 -24.48
C GLU A 938 -4.31 84.10 -25.58
N ILE A 939 -5.30 84.33 -26.44
CA ILE A 939 -5.21 85.31 -27.54
C ILE A 939 -6.11 86.53 -27.28
N ASN A 940 -5.49 87.70 -27.19
CA ASN A 940 -6.11 89.01 -26.94
C ASN A 940 -6.35 89.78 -28.25
N THR A 941 -7.54 90.36 -28.39
CA THR A 941 -7.88 91.15 -29.60
C THR A 941 -7.39 92.59 -29.51
N SER A 942 -6.81 93.12 -30.58
CA SER A 942 -6.29 94.48 -30.65
C SER A 942 -7.37 95.57 -30.54
N PRO A 943 -7.05 96.79 -30.03
CA PRO A 943 -8.01 97.89 -29.89
C PRO A 943 -8.47 98.45 -31.25
N THR A 944 -9.72 98.92 -31.30
CA THR A 944 -10.32 99.57 -32.48
C THR A 944 -10.60 101.05 -32.23
N ILE A 945 -10.24 101.94 -33.17
CA ILE A 945 -10.54 103.38 -33.08
C ILE A 945 -12.01 103.61 -33.43
N ASP A 946 -12.80 104.05 -32.45
CA ASP A 946 -14.25 104.25 -32.58
C ASP A 946 -14.61 105.65 -33.06
N VAL A 947 -13.90 106.67 -32.57
CA VAL A 947 -14.08 108.08 -32.92
C VAL A 947 -12.75 108.64 -33.39
N GLN A 948 -12.77 109.25 -34.56
CA GLN A 948 -11.60 109.85 -35.19
C GLN A 948 -11.27 111.21 -34.55
N ALA A 949 -9.99 111.60 -34.56
CA ALA A 949 -9.55 112.91 -34.07
C ALA A 949 -10.12 114.05 -34.92
N SER A 950 -10.28 115.23 -34.32
CA SER A 950 -10.94 116.40 -34.89
C SER A 950 -10.05 117.64 -34.82
N ASN A 951 -10.18 118.52 -35.83
CA ASN A 951 -9.39 119.75 -35.93
C ASN A 951 -9.87 120.81 -34.91
N GLU A 952 -8.96 121.70 -34.50
CA GLU A 952 -9.27 122.84 -33.62
C GLU A 952 -8.65 124.14 -34.16
N THR A 953 -9.39 125.24 -34.02
CA THR A 953 -8.94 126.59 -34.40
C THR A 953 -9.14 127.54 -33.22
N VAL A 954 -8.11 128.31 -32.87
CA VAL A 954 -8.13 129.26 -31.75
C VAL A 954 -7.66 130.65 -32.19
N GLU A 955 -8.19 131.67 -31.52
CA GLU A 955 -7.70 133.04 -31.70
C GLU A 955 -6.34 133.22 -31.03
N CYS A 956 -5.46 133.93 -31.71
CA CYS A 956 -4.10 134.17 -31.30
C CYS A 956 -4.05 134.97 -29.98
N ASP A 957 -3.22 134.49 -29.05
CA ASP A 957 -3.00 135.07 -27.72
C ASP A 957 -1.65 135.80 -27.58
N GLY A 958 -0.97 136.04 -28.70
CA GLY A 958 0.40 136.58 -28.75
C GLY A 958 1.48 135.67 -28.19
N SER A 959 1.13 134.51 -27.64
CA SER A 959 1.99 133.56 -26.93
C SER A 959 1.99 132.15 -27.54
N GLY A 960 1.35 131.97 -28.70
CA GLY A 960 1.31 130.74 -29.48
C GLY A 960 0.28 129.71 -29.01
N ASN A 961 -0.73 130.10 -28.23
CA ASN A 961 -1.84 129.26 -27.75
C ASN A 961 -1.40 127.91 -27.18
N GLN A 962 -0.27 127.88 -26.48
CA GLN A 962 0.39 126.64 -26.07
C GLN A 962 -0.49 125.76 -25.16
N GLN A 963 -1.35 126.38 -24.35
CA GLN A 963 -2.27 125.66 -23.47
C GLN A 963 -3.37 124.95 -24.28
N ASP A 964 -3.98 125.63 -25.25
CA ASP A 964 -5.03 125.06 -26.10
C ASP A 964 -4.48 123.89 -26.93
N LEU A 965 -3.28 124.04 -27.51
CA LEU A 965 -2.59 122.94 -28.20
C LEU A 965 -2.33 121.75 -27.25
N THR A 966 -1.93 122.02 -26.01
CA THR A 966 -1.67 120.96 -25.01
C THR A 966 -2.96 120.22 -24.64
N ASP A 967 -4.05 120.94 -24.43
CA ASP A 967 -5.34 120.36 -24.07
C ASP A 967 -5.93 119.53 -25.22
N TRP A 968 -5.80 120.03 -26.45
CA TRP A 968 -6.17 119.29 -27.66
C TRP A 968 -5.40 117.97 -27.79
N LEU A 969 -4.07 117.98 -27.61
CA LEU A 969 -3.23 116.77 -27.64
C LEU A 969 -3.56 115.81 -26.49
N ALA A 970 -3.79 116.34 -25.28
CA ALA A 970 -4.17 115.54 -24.12
C ALA A 970 -5.51 114.83 -24.33
N SER A 971 -6.42 115.46 -25.08
CA SER A 971 -7.68 114.85 -25.51
C SER A 971 -7.54 113.95 -26.75
N SER A 972 -6.33 113.77 -27.28
CA SER A 972 -6.06 113.05 -28.53
C SER A 972 -6.87 113.59 -29.73
N GLY A 973 -7.06 114.91 -29.79
CA GLY A 973 -7.94 115.57 -30.75
C GLY A 973 -9.41 115.16 -30.62
N GLY A 974 -9.84 114.63 -29.47
CA GLY A 974 -11.18 114.10 -29.23
C GLY A 974 -11.39 112.64 -29.67
N ALA A 975 -10.32 111.94 -30.09
CA ALA A 975 -10.42 110.53 -30.51
C ALA A 975 -10.73 109.58 -29.33
N THR A 976 -11.47 108.51 -29.61
CA THR A 976 -11.73 107.42 -28.65
C THR A 976 -11.57 106.06 -29.31
N ALA A 977 -11.15 105.06 -28.54
CA ALA A 977 -10.99 103.68 -28.99
C ALA A 977 -11.54 102.71 -27.94
N SER A 978 -11.88 101.50 -28.37
CA SER A 978 -12.39 100.42 -27.54
C SER A 978 -11.49 99.19 -27.65
N SER A 979 -11.36 98.46 -26.55
CA SER A 979 -10.69 97.16 -26.49
C SER A 979 -11.40 96.26 -25.50
N SER A 980 -11.40 94.95 -25.79
CA SER A 980 -11.85 93.90 -24.88
C SER A 980 -10.92 93.76 -23.66
N CYS A 981 -9.64 94.11 -23.81
CA CYS A 981 -8.64 94.12 -22.75
C CYS A 981 -8.73 95.32 -21.79
N GLY A 982 -9.57 96.30 -22.12
CA GLY A 982 -9.77 97.52 -21.33
C GLY A 982 -8.57 98.47 -21.33
N GLY A 983 -8.80 99.72 -20.91
CA GLY A 983 -7.80 100.79 -20.77
C GLY A 983 -7.05 101.15 -22.05
N ILE A 984 -7.32 102.32 -22.62
CA ILE A 984 -6.62 102.79 -23.82
C ILE A 984 -5.60 103.87 -23.46
N THR A 985 -4.39 103.72 -23.99
CA THR A 985 -3.35 104.74 -24.04
C THR A 985 -3.16 105.22 -25.47
N TRP A 986 -2.94 106.52 -25.65
CA TRP A 986 -2.74 107.13 -26.95
C TRP A 986 -1.32 107.67 -27.10
N SER A 987 -0.79 107.56 -28.31
CA SER A 987 0.45 108.21 -28.74
C SER A 987 0.21 109.05 -29.99
N TYR A 988 1.07 110.02 -30.28
CA TYR A 988 0.95 110.85 -31.48
C TYR A 988 2.27 111.19 -32.15
N SER A 989 2.21 111.52 -33.45
CA SER A 989 3.36 111.92 -34.28
C SER A 989 2.91 112.74 -35.51
N PRO A 990 3.67 113.76 -36.00
CA PRO A 990 4.95 114.25 -35.47
C PRO A 990 4.80 115.12 -34.20
N ASP A 991 5.93 115.54 -33.63
CA ASP A 991 5.97 116.46 -32.48
C ASP A 991 5.31 117.81 -32.85
N PRO A 992 4.26 118.24 -32.14
CA PRO A 992 3.46 119.42 -32.48
C PRO A 992 4.14 120.77 -32.17
N ALA A 993 5.34 120.78 -31.59
CA ALA A 993 6.12 122.00 -31.34
C ALA A 993 6.51 122.80 -32.60
N VAL A 994 6.15 122.32 -33.80
CA VAL A 994 6.36 123.00 -35.08
C VAL A 994 5.01 123.40 -35.67
N ILE A 995 4.54 124.59 -35.29
CA ILE A 995 3.41 125.26 -35.95
C ILE A 995 3.94 126.04 -37.17
N SER A 996 3.29 125.89 -38.33
CA SER A 996 3.65 126.62 -39.55
C SER A 996 3.26 128.11 -39.49
N ASP A 997 4.17 129.05 -39.76
CA ASP A 997 3.93 130.50 -39.70
C ASP A 997 3.02 131.00 -40.85
N LEU A 998 1.95 131.73 -40.51
CA LEU A 998 0.99 132.33 -41.46
C LEU A 998 1.08 133.87 -41.49
N CYS A 999 0.68 134.56 -40.41
CA CYS A 999 0.89 136.00 -40.19
C CYS A 999 1.06 136.29 -38.68
N GLY A 1000 2.03 137.12 -38.29
CA GLY A 1000 2.26 137.39 -36.86
C GLY A 1000 2.61 136.11 -36.08
N ALA A 1001 1.95 135.89 -34.93
CA ALA A 1001 2.09 134.69 -34.10
C ALA A 1001 1.11 133.54 -34.46
N THR A 1002 0.50 133.57 -35.65
CA THR A 1002 -0.49 132.57 -36.11
C THR A 1002 0.13 131.38 -36.83
N GLY A 1003 -0.61 130.27 -36.98
CA GLY A 1003 -0.10 129.11 -37.71
C GLY A 1003 -0.88 127.79 -37.59
N SER A 1004 -0.41 126.68 -38.19
CA SER A 1004 -1.07 125.36 -38.03
C SER A 1004 -0.13 124.12 -37.96
N VAL A 1005 -0.57 123.03 -37.32
CA VAL A 1005 0.11 121.72 -37.24
C VAL A 1005 -0.85 120.53 -37.32
N THR A 1006 -0.49 119.46 -38.06
CA THR A 1006 -1.27 118.21 -38.19
C THR A 1006 -0.56 117.05 -37.49
N VAL A 1007 -1.25 116.31 -36.63
CA VAL A 1007 -0.73 115.12 -35.91
C VAL A 1007 -1.56 113.85 -36.17
N THR A 1008 -0.92 112.69 -36.05
CA THR A 1008 -1.50 111.35 -36.16
C THR A 1008 -1.51 110.68 -34.79
N PHE A 1009 -2.65 110.17 -34.32
CA PHE A 1009 -2.85 109.45 -33.07
C PHE A 1009 -2.97 107.92 -33.29
N THR A 1010 -2.39 107.14 -32.38
CA THR A 1010 -2.42 105.66 -32.36
C THR A 1010 -2.81 105.15 -30.97
N ALA A 1011 -3.72 104.16 -30.90
CA ALA A 1011 -4.24 103.59 -29.65
C ALA A 1011 -3.51 102.29 -29.26
N THR A 1012 -3.31 102.07 -27.97
CA THR A 1012 -2.73 100.85 -27.40
C THR A 1012 -3.49 100.48 -26.12
N ASP A 1013 -3.89 99.22 -25.99
CA ASP A 1013 -4.68 98.75 -24.85
C ASP A 1013 -3.85 98.22 -23.67
N SER A 1014 -4.52 97.80 -22.59
CA SER A 1014 -3.85 97.29 -21.38
C SER A 1014 -3.22 95.91 -21.54
N CYS A 1015 -3.60 95.14 -22.57
CA CYS A 1015 -2.92 93.90 -22.92
C CYS A 1015 -1.64 94.16 -23.72
N GLY A 1016 -1.35 95.42 -24.04
CA GLY A 1016 -0.21 95.81 -24.86
C GLY A 1016 -0.44 95.64 -26.36
N CYS A 1017 -1.68 95.39 -26.79
CA CYS A 1017 -2.02 95.26 -28.20
C CYS A 1017 -2.21 96.65 -28.82
N ILE A 1018 -1.59 96.86 -29.99
CA ILE A 1018 -1.59 98.15 -30.71
C ILE A 1018 -2.67 98.11 -31.80
N SER A 1019 -3.43 99.19 -31.97
CA SER A 1019 -4.44 99.28 -33.02
C SER A 1019 -3.81 99.17 -34.40
N SER A 1020 -4.45 98.42 -35.30
CA SER A 1020 -4.02 98.34 -36.70
C SER A 1020 -4.28 99.63 -37.49
N ASP A 1021 -5.22 100.47 -37.00
CA ASP A 1021 -5.60 101.76 -37.59
C ASP A 1021 -5.05 102.96 -36.79
N THR A 1022 -4.97 104.13 -37.43
CA THR A 1022 -4.54 105.42 -36.86
C THR A 1022 -5.48 106.55 -37.27
N THR A 1023 -5.55 107.65 -36.51
CA THR A 1023 -6.40 108.82 -36.83
C THR A 1023 -5.63 110.14 -36.86
N THR A 1024 -6.00 111.13 -37.67
CA THR A 1024 -5.24 112.39 -37.86
C THR A 1024 -6.09 113.64 -37.69
N ALA A 1025 -5.55 114.71 -37.11
CA ALA A 1025 -6.22 116.01 -36.99
C ALA A 1025 -5.25 117.21 -36.96
N THR A 1026 -5.77 118.43 -37.15
CA THR A 1026 -5.00 119.68 -37.31
C THR A 1026 -5.40 120.75 -36.30
N PHE A 1027 -4.42 121.39 -35.66
CA PHE A 1027 -4.59 122.54 -34.77
C PHE A 1027 -4.16 123.83 -35.49
N THR A 1028 -4.97 124.90 -35.43
CA THR A 1028 -4.75 126.18 -36.13
C THR A 1028 -4.89 127.36 -35.17
N ILE A 1029 -4.01 128.35 -35.27
CA ILE A 1029 -4.07 129.64 -34.59
C ILE A 1029 -4.36 130.70 -35.66
N GLU A 1030 -5.35 131.56 -35.45
CA GLU A 1030 -5.73 132.66 -36.35
C GLU A 1030 -5.83 134.00 -35.60
N ASP A 1031 -5.73 135.14 -36.30
CA ASP A 1031 -5.87 136.48 -35.70
C ASP A 1031 -6.98 137.26 -36.40
N THR A 1032 -8.00 137.64 -35.63
CA THR A 1032 -9.14 138.42 -36.11
C THR A 1032 -9.35 139.76 -35.38
N ALA A 1033 -8.44 140.16 -34.49
CA ALA A 1033 -8.59 141.37 -33.66
C ALA A 1033 -7.81 142.58 -34.21
N PRO A 1034 -8.45 143.76 -34.44
CA PRO A 1034 -7.74 144.97 -34.89
C PRO A 1034 -6.82 145.57 -33.81
N PRO A 1035 -5.79 146.34 -34.20
CA PRO A 1035 -4.86 146.97 -33.27
C PRO A 1035 -5.54 148.06 -32.42
N THR A 1036 -4.92 148.41 -31.30
CA THR A 1036 -5.39 149.45 -30.36
C THR A 1036 -4.40 150.62 -30.28
N ALA A 1037 -4.91 151.82 -30.04
CA ALA A 1037 -4.13 153.02 -29.70
C ALA A 1037 -5.03 154.06 -29.03
N SER A 1038 -4.44 155.03 -28.33
CA SER A 1038 -5.16 156.15 -27.72
C SER A 1038 -5.22 157.39 -28.62
N ASP A 1039 -6.29 158.17 -28.44
CA ASP A 1039 -6.42 159.53 -28.97
C ASP A 1039 -5.29 160.42 -28.45
N PRO A 1040 -4.47 161.04 -29.32
CA PRO A 1040 -3.40 161.93 -28.88
C PRO A 1040 -3.92 163.15 -28.11
N ASP A 1041 -3.13 163.64 -27.16
CA ASP A 1041 -3.51 164.74 -26.28
C ASP A 1041 -3.89 166.02 -27.06
N PRO A 1042 -4.92 166.77 -26.61
CA PRO A 1042 -5.27 168.06 -27.19
C PRO A 1042 -4.13 169.07 -27.08
N ILE A 1043 -3.92 169.88 -28.10
CA ILE A 1043 -3.02 171.04 -28.07
C ILE A 1043 -3.81 172.35 -28.11
N THR A 1044 -3.22 173.43 -27.61
CA THR A 1044 -3.81 174.76 -27.66
C THR A 1044 -2.85 175.73 -28.32
N VAL A 1045 -3.35 176.58 -29.20
CA VAL A 1045 -2.55 177.64 -29.84
C VAL A 1045 -3.25 178.97 -29.67
N GLU A 1046 -2.48 180.04 -29.60
CA GLU A 1046 -3.02 181.38 -29.35
C GLU A 1046 -3.73 181.95 -30.59
N CYS A 1047 -3.40 181.48 -31.79
CA CYS A 1047 -4.08 181.89 -33.02
C CYS A 1047 -4.04 180.82 -34.14
N ILE A 1048 -4.94 180.91 -35.13
CA ILE A 1048 -5.05 179.94 -36.23
C ILE A 1048 -3.78 179.80 -37.09
N SER A 1049 -2.85 180.79 -37.06
CA SER A 1049 -1.54 180.71 -37.74
C SER A 1049 -0.46 179.97 -36.95
N ASP A 1050 -0.71 179.68 -35.67
CA ASP A 1050 0.20 178.93 -34.79
C ASP A 1050 -0.14 177.42 -34.75
N ILE A 1051 -1.19 176.96 -35.46
CA ILE A 1051 -1.57 175.53 -35.56
C ILE A 1051 -0.47 174.71 -36.27
N PRO A 1052 0.07 173.63 -35.66
CA PRO A 1052 1.12 172.81 -36.26
C PRO A 1052 0.60 171.77 -37.28
N ASP A 1053 1.47 171.39 -38.21
CA ASP A 1053 1.25 170.30 -39.17
C ASP A 1053 1.04 168.92 -38.47
N PRO A 1054 0.38 167.93 -39.11
CA PRO A 1054 0.19 166.58 -38.56
C PRO A 1054 1.49 165.82 -38.32
N ASP A 1055 1.63 165.19 -37.15
CA ASP A 1055 2.75 164.30 -36.80
C ASP A 1055 2.21 162.94 -36.34
N ILE A 1056 2.54 161.82 -37.00
CA ILE A 1056 2.05 160.48 -36.61
C ILE A 1056 2.66 159.98 -35.30
N ASN A 1057 3.80 160.53 -34.90
CA ASN A 1057 4.50 160.12 -33.69
C ASN A 1057 3.80 160.58 -32.41
N VAL A 1058 2.68 161.30 -32.52
CA VAL A 1058 1.82 161.65 -31.38
C VAL A 1058 0.96 160.46 -30.92
N VAL A 1059 0.79 159.43 -31.76
CA VAL A 1059 0.19 158.15 -31.36
C VAL A 1059 1.29 157.29 -30.76
N LEU A 1060 1.34 157.22 -29.43
CA LEU A 1060 2.49 156.64 -28.70
C LEU A 1060 2.31 155.18 -28.28
N ASP A 1061 1.08 154.67 -28.32
CA ASP A 1061 0.67 153.39 -27.74
C ASP A 1061 -0.01 152.45 -28.74
N ALA A 1062 0.31 152.58 -30.03
CA ALA A 1062 -0.15 151.64 -31.05
C ALA A 1062 0.35 150.22 -30.75
N ASN A 1063 -0.56 149.30 -30.44
CA ASN A 1063 -0.24 147.92 -30.05
C ASN A 1063 -1.23 146.92 -30.63
N ASP A 1064 -0.74 145.71 -30.92
CA ASP A 1064 -1.52 144.54 -31.29
C ASP A 1064 -0.97 143.32 -30.54
N GLU A 1065 -1.84 142.37 -30.19
CA GLU A 1065 -1.45 141.20 -29.39
C GLU A 1065 -0.70 140.17 -30.24
N CYS A 1066 -1.01 140.08 -31.54
CA CYS A 1066 -0.59 139.00 -32.43
C CYS A 1066 0.48 139.39 -33.43
N GLY A 1067 0.81 140.69 -33.52
CA GLY A 1067 2.01 141.15 -34.19
C GLY A 1067 2.28 142.64 -34.06
N SER A 1068 3.05 143.16 -35.01
CA SER A 1068 3.50 144.55 -34.99
C SER A 1068 2.52 145.49 -35.67
N THR A 1069 2.39 146.72 -35.16
CA THR A 1069 1.50 147.76 -35.70
C THR A 1069 2.23 148.86 -36.50
N SER A 1070 1.49 149.62 -37.31
CA SER A 1070 1.98 150.78 -38.08
C SER A 1070 0.97 151.94 -38.10
N VAL A 1071 1.42 153.21 -38.00
CA VAL A 1071 0.55 154.41 -37.86
C VAL A 1071 0.61 155.35 -39.08
N THR A 1072 -0.52 155.93 -39.49
CA THR A 1072 -0.66 156.87 -40.61
C THR A 1072 -1.61 158.04 -40.30
N HIS A 1073 -1.47 159.22 -40.94
CA HIS A 1073 -2.39 160.37 -40.79
C HIS A 1073 -3.50 160.37 -41.85
N ILE A 1074 -4.72 160.73 -41.44
CA ILE A 1074 -5.94 160.65 -42.26
C ILE A 1074 -6.54 162.04 -42.62
N GLY A 1075 -6.59 163.03 -41.70
CA GLY A 1075 -7.11 164.39 -41.99
C GLY A 1075 -7.49 165.29 -40.79
N ASP A 1076 -7.86 166.58 -41.03
CA ASP A 1076 -8.15 167.63 -40.02
C ASP A 1076 -9.49 168.41 -40.26
N VAL A 1077 -10.24 168.81 -39.21
CA VAL A 1077 -11.60 169.43 -39.27
C VAL A 1077 -11.86 170.52 -38.19
N SER A 1078 -12.39 171.72 -38.51
CA SER A 1078 -12.67 172.85 -37.56
C SER A 1078 -14.16 172.98 -37.15
N ASP A 1079 -14.43 173.47 -35.93
CA ASP A 1079 -15.77 173.78 -35.40
C ASP A 1079 -16.40 175.11 -35.90
N ASN A 1080 -15.66 175.93 -36.64
CA ASN A 1080 -16.10 177.21 -37.22
C ASN A 1080 -16.55 178.26 -36.21
N ASP A 1081 -16.05 178.21 -34.98
CA ASP A 1081 -16.19 179.37 -34.08
C ASP A 1081 -15.40 180.56 -34.66
N LEU A 1082 -16.06 181.70 -34.86
CA LEU A 1082 -15.46 182.91 -35.44
C LEU A 1082 -14.49 183.62 -34.48
N CYS A 1083 -14.41 183.17 -33.22
CA CYS A 1083 -13.52 183.70 -32.18
C CYS A 1083 -12.49 182.68 -31.71
N GLU A 1084 -12.94 181.51 -31.23
CA GLU A 1084 -12.10 180.52 -30.53
C GLU A 1084 -12.29 179.11 -31.13
N PRO A 1085 -11.86 178.86 -32.39
CA PRO A 1085 -12.15 177.60 -33.05
C PRO A 1085 -11.32 176.42 -32.52
N THR A 1086 -11.94 175.25 -32.46
CA THR A 1086 -11.29 173.95 -32.19
C THR A 1086 -11.20 173.09 -33.46
N ILE A 1087 -10.04 172.46 -33.74
CA ILE A 1087 -9.78 171.51 -34.85
C ILE A 1087 -9.61 170.06 -34.33
N THR A 1088 -10.18 169.07 -35.02
CA THR A 1088 -10.01 167.62 -34.79
C THR A 1088 -9.16 166.99 -35.90
N ARG A 1089 -8.10 166.24 -35.57
CA ARG A 1089 -7.15 165.55 -36.46
C ARG A 1089 -7.20 164.03 -36.28
N THR A 1090 -7.18 163.20 -37.34
CA THR A 1090 -7.34 161.72 -37.26
C THR A 1090 -6.12 160.94 -37.77
N TYR A 1091 -5.78 159.81 -37.13
CA TYR A 1091 -4.72 158.85 -37.47
C TYR A 1091 -5.25 157.40 -37.56
N ARG A 1092 -4.60 156.49 -38.31
CA ARG A 1092 -4.93 155.05 -38.46
C ARG A 1092 -3.77 154.15 -38.08
N ILE A 1093 -4.07 153.07 -37.35
CA ILE A 1093 -3.15 152.01 -36.93
C ILE A 1093 -3.53 150.70 -37.65
N THR A 1094 -2.55 149.99 -38.24
CA THR A 1094 -2.74 148.70 -38.95
C THR A 1094 -1.74 147.64 -38.43
N ASP A 1095 -2.21 146.40 -38.19
CA ASP A 1095 -1.40 145.26 -37.73
C ASP A 1095 -0.79 144.40 -38.86
N SER A 1096 -0.12 143.29 -38.50
CA SER A 1096 0.54 142.36 -39.44
C SER A 1096 -0.39 141.39 -40.17
N CYS A 1097 -1.65 141.26 -39.73
CA CYS A 1097 -2.69 140.47 -40.40
C CYS A 1097 -3.70 141.38 -41.14
N ASP A 1098 -3.30 142.64 -41.40
CA ASP A 1098 -3.99 143.69 -42.16
C ASP A 1098 -5.29 144.25 -41.52
N LEU A 1099 -5.51 144.09 -40.21
CA LEU A 1099 -6.64 144.71 -39.51
C LEU A 1099 -6.27 146.13 -38.99
N SER A 1100 -7.24 147.04 -38.78
CA SER A 1100 -6.93 148.46 -38.47
C SER A 1100 -7.96 149.21 -37.61
N THR A 1101 -7.50 150.25 -36.88
CA THR A 1101 -8.27 151.15 -35.98
C THR A 1101 -7.84 152.63 -36.15
N ASP A 1102 -8.74 153.60 -35.94
CA ASP A 1102 -8.47 155.05 -36.07
C ASP A 1102 -8.56 155.82 -34.72
N VAL A 1103 -7.72 156.84 -34.51
CA VAL A 1103 -7.66 157.71 -33.30
C VAL A 1103 -7.63 159.20 -33.64
N THR A 1104 -8.01 160.10 -32.72
CA THR A 1104 -8.15 161.56 -32.95
C THR A 1104 -7.47 162.50 -31.95
N GLN A 1105 -7.02 163.68 -32.39
CA GLN A 1105 -6.38 164.74 -31.60
C GLN A 1105 -7.16 166.06 -31.72
N LEU A 1106 -7.34 166.80 -30.62
CA LEU A 1106 -7.97 168.14 -30.63
C LEU A 1106 -6.93 169.27 -30.66
N ILE A 1107 -7.22 170.38 -31.33
CA ILE A 1107 -6.39 171.59 -31.41
C ILE A 1107 -7.29 172.79 -31.10
N ILE A 1108 -7.19 173.37 -29.92
CA ILE A 1108 -8.06 174.44 -29.43
C ILE A 1108 -7.41 175.80 -29.71
N VAL A 1109 -8.14 176.76 -30.28
CA VAL A 1109 -7.71 178.15 -30.36
C VAL A 1109 -8.39 178.91 -29.23
N ASP A 1110 -7.64 179.25 -28.19
CA ASP A 1110 -8.13 179.95 -27.01
C ASP A 1110 -7.46 181.33 -26.91
N LEU A 1111 -8.28 182.39 -26.95
CA LEU A 1111 -7.79 183.77 -26.93
C LEU A 1111 -7.61 184.30 -25.50
N THR A 1112 -7.93 183.53 -24.47
CA THR A 1112 -7.86 184.00 -23.07
C THR A 1112 -6.45 184.00 -22.47
N ILE A 1113 -5.41 183.55 -23.20
CA ILE A 1113 -4.06 183.30 -22.67
C ILE A 1113 -3.21 184.58 -22.68
N GLY A 1114 -3.72 185.59 -21.99
CA GLY A 1114 -3.01 186.75 -21.47
C GLY A 1114 -3.17 188.01 -22.32
N PRO A 1115 -2.94 189.20 -21.77
CA PRO A 1115 -2.63 189.55 -20.39
C PRO A 1115 -3.84 189.69 -19.45
#